data_AF-A0A5N8UIH0-F1
#
_entry.id   AF-A0A5N8UIH0-F1
#
_cell.length_a   1.000
_cell.length_b   1.000
_cell.length_c   1.000
_cell.angle_alpha   90.00
_cell.angle_beta   90.00
_cell.angle_gamma   90.00
#
_symmetry.space_group_name_H-M   'P 1'
#
loop_
_entity.id
_entity.type
_entity.pdbx_description
1 polymer ?
#
loop_
_entity_poly.entity_id
_entity_poly.type
_entity_poly.pdbx_seq_one_letter_code
_entity_poly.pdbx_strand_id
1 'polypeptide(L)'
;MKNHISPLGAFRLKPLLYRSIFASSLLLPGVSQAVDCNSLVIWNGDQAYSGGAQVQHLDIAYSANWWTKGNDPESRSGPYQEWSNLGACNGGPTNTPPQVSLTSPLNNASFSENDNVVIGVNASDSDGTVASVEYLVDGVSIGSASQAPYDHSWTASTGNHEIKAIATDDLGANATAIVNISVASVGGNVPPSVTQTSPTADSQITVGDITLLTADAADSDGAITQVDFYLDDALLATVASAPFEHSWTATEGLHSFKVKATDNDGAQTFSSSVQVNVSSGQVGGACAGVPAFVAGKSYQSGNEVENINHKYRCDIAGWCSSNAAWAYEPGVGEHWGDAWSDLGICAIVPEMTITSPAANAVVLANTSVDFKVDASDSDGNVTQVEFFAAGASLGVDTTAPYSVSWTATNTGDIQLKAVATDNEANTAEETLLVTVSNEPIVASISATNTSGTVTLGKTVNFTATASSVVGEITAIEFMVNGAALSSDSNEPYTASWTPGSMGSYTITAKATDSQGNSITSSALSINVIGAPVGQTHKLIGYWHDFVNPAGCPMPLKEISSKWDVIDIAFADNDRNSNGTVHFNLFSGDIHSTCPALDASEFKQDMAALQAQGKRIVLSLGGAEGNITLNTDADEANFVSSLTEIIAEWGFDGLDIDLESGSNLLHGTQIQARLPRALKQIEINMGGDMYLTMAPEHPYVQGGMVAYSGIWGAYIPLINELRDTLDLLHVQLYNNGGLANPYMSSAAPEGSVNMMVASVKMLVEGFKLADGSQFLPLRDDQVAIGLPSGPASANSGQAPTQNIIDALDCITKGIACGSIVPSQHFPNFGGVMTWSINWDKYDGYNFSGPIGDKIDAMNAEN
;
A
#
# COMPACT_ATOMS: atom_id res chain seq x y z
N MET A 1 -16.77 49.99 40.82
CA MET A 1 -16.91 49.40 42.17
C MET A 1 -15.86 48.32 42.35
N LYS A 2 -15.46 48.12 43.60
CA LYS A 2 -14.38 47.29 44.15
C LYS A 2 -14.18 45.86 43.59
N ASN A 3 -12.90 45.45 43.65
CA ASN A 3 -12.36 44.10 43.94
C ASN A 3 -12.51 43.00 42.86
N HIS A 4 -11.59 42.04 42.63
CA HIS A 4 -10.26 41.71 43.16
C HIS A 4 -9.61 40.64 42.22
N ILE A 5 -8.26 40.66 42.12
CA ILE A 5 -7.31 39.53 41.95
C ILE A 5 -7.07 38.90 40.54
N SER A 6 -5.98 39.40 39.93
CA SER A 6 -4.77 38.75 39.35
C SER A 6 -4.80 37.62 38.30
N PRO A 7 -3.87 37.69 37.33
CA PRO A 7 -2.96 36.56 37.06
C PRO A 7 -1.47 36.94 37.04
N LEU A 8 -0.64 35.91 37.25
CA LEU A 8 0.81 35.90 37.39
C LEU A 8 1.55 36.26 36.08
N GLY A 9 2.68 36.94 36.26
CA GLY A 9 3.58 37.38 35.19
C GLY A 9 4.70 36.39 34.89
N ALA A 10 5.10 36.42 33.62
CA ALA A 10 6.38 35.93 33.12
C ALA A 10 7.47 36.99 33.37
N PHE A 11 8.70 36.58 33.68
CA PHE A 11 9.85 37.47 33.57
C PHE A 11 11.07 36.79 32.93
N ARG A 12 11.56 37.48 31.90
CA ARG A 12 12.77 37.23 31.11
C ARG A 12 14.03 37.70 31.85
N LEU A 13 15.12 37.10 31.40
CA LEU A 13 16.53 37.19 31.78
C LEU A 13 17.23 38.57 31.69
N LYS A 14 18.36 38.61 32.44
CA LYS A 14 19.67 39.30 32.26
C LYS A 14 19.78 40.76 32.79
N PRO A 15 20.99 41.33 33.08
CA PRO A 15 22.37 40.78 33.22
C PRO A 15 23.31 41.52 34.26
N LEU A 16 24.61 41.15 34.24
CA LEU A 16 25.83 41.99 34.42
C LEU A 16 26.56 42.15 35.79
N LEU A 17 27.75 41.52 35.86
CA LEU A 17 29.13 42.00 36.21
C LEU A 17 29.59 42.49 37.62
N TYR A 18 30.62 41.77 38.11
CA TYR A 18 31.94 42.17 38.68
C TYR A 18 32.08 42.97 40.00
N ARG A 19 32.83 42.40 40.97
CA ARG A 19 34.05 42.98 41.63
C ARG A 19 34.69 42.09 42.74
N SER A 20 35.89 41.59 42.46
CA SER A 20 37.19 41.80 43.16
C SER A 20 37.49 41.49 44.67
N ILE A 21 38.38 40.49 44.87
CA ILE A 21 39.65 40.39 45.67
C ILE A 21 39.67 40.37 47.24
N PHE A 22 40.13 39.27 47.89
CA PHE A 22 41.46 39.05 48.57
C PHE A 22 41.51 37.88 49.61
N ALA A 23 42.55 37.05 49.47
CA ALA A 23 43.37 36.31 50.46
C ALA A 23 42.82 35.26 51.46
N SER A 24 43.17 34.00 51.15
CA SER A 24 43.98 33.05 51.95
C SER A 24 43.57 32.64 53.38
N SER A 25 43.13 31.39 53.52
CA SER A 25 43.49 30.52 54.65
C SER A 25 43.45 29.06 54.20
N LEU A 26 44.62 28.45 54.02
CA LEU A 26 44.78 26.99 53.96
C LEU A 26 44.35 26.40 55.30
N LEU A 27 43.24 25.67 55.29
CA LEU A 27 42.95 24.61 56.25
C LEU A 27 42.82 23.34 55.39
N LEU A 28 43.82 22.46 55.50
CA LEU A 28 43.76 21.10 54.99
C LEU A 28 42.89 20.27 55.97
N PRO A 29 41.70 19.78 55.60
CA PRO A 29 41.25 18.51 56.12
C PRO A 29 42.04 17.42 55.40
N GLY A 30 42.66 16.53 56.19
CA GLY A 30 43.49 15.45 55.68
C GLY A 30 42.76 14.61 54.65
N VAL A 31 43.48 14.24 53.60
CA VAL A 31 43.04 13.25 52.63
C VAL A 31 42.84 11.94 53.39
N SER A 32 41.59 11.52 53.61
CA SER A 32 41.32 10.14 54.01
C SER A 32 41.73 9.27 52.84
N GLN A 33 42.87 8.57 52.95
CA GLN A 33 43.26 7.59 51.96
C GLN A 33 42.23 6.47 52.01
N ALA A 34 41.48 6.30 50.93
CA ALA A 34 40.53 5.21 50.81
C ALA A 34 41.29 3.87 50.72
N VAL A 35 40.80 2.87 51.45
CA VAL A 35 41.46 1.59 51.69
C VAL A 35 41.00 0.58 50.64
N ASP A 36 41.91 -0.23 50.08
CA ASP A 36 41.53 -1.37 49.23
C ASP A 36 40.99 -2.51 50.11
N CYS A 37 39.68 -2.67 50.12
CA CYS A 37 38.99 -3.65 50.96
C CYS A 37 38.74 -5.00 50.27
N ASN A 38 39.15 -5.17 49.00
CA ASN A 38 38.86 -6.40 48.23
C ASN A 38 39.43 -7.67 48.87
N SER A 39 40.45 -7.53 49.72
CA SER A 39 41.10 -8.65 50.44
C SER A 39 40.70 -8.75 51.92
N LEU A 40 39.89 -7.80 52.43
CA LEU A 40 39.45 -7.80 53.82
C LEU A 40 38.19 -8.64 53.99
N VAL A 41 38.18 -9.50 55.00
CA VAL A 41 36.98 -10.27 55.35
C VAL A 41 35.92 -9.34 55.96
N ILE A 42 34.64 -9.60 55.67
CA ILE A 42 33.53 -8.88 56.31
C ILE A 42 33.50 -9.23 57.80
N TRP A 43 33.35 -8.22 58.66
CA TRP A 43 33.29 -8.41 60.11
C TRP A 43 32.12 -9.30 60.52
N ASN A 44 32.39 -10.23 61.45
CA ASN A 44 31.42 -11.16 62.00
C ASN A 44 31.48 -11.14 63.54
N GLY A 45 30.37 -10.84 64.20
CA GLY A 45 30.28 -10.74 65.66
C GLY A 45 30.58 -12.03 66.43
N ASP A 46 30.42 -13.20 65.81
CA ASP A 46 30.70 -14.50 66.43
C ASP A 46 32.18 -14.93 66.31
N GLN A 47 32.97 -14.21 65.53
CA GLN A 47 34.40 -14.45 65.35
C GLN A 47 35.23 -13.59 66.30
N ALA A 48 36.30 -14.16 66.84
CA ALA A 48 37.28 -13.42 67.63
C ALA A 48 38.42 -12.91 66.74
N TYR A 49 38.79 -11.65 66.91
CA TYR A 49 39.85 -10.97 66.17
C TYR A 49 40.99 -10.58 67.12
N SER A 50 42.22 -10.95 66.79
CA SER A 50 43.42 -10.52 67.52
C SER A 50 43.83 -9.09 67.12
N GLY A 51 44.59 -8.40 67.98
CA GLY A 51 45.11 -7.07 67.67
C GLY A 51 45.89 -7.05 66.34
N GLY A 52 45.59 -6.05 65.49
CA GLY A 52 46.10 -5.89 64.13
C GLY A 52 45.24 -6.52 63.03
N ALA A 53 44.27 -7.39 63.37
CA ALA A 53 43.38 -7.97 62.37
C ALA A 53 42.53 -6.89 61.69
N GLN A 54 42.38 -6.96 60.37
CA GLN A 54 41.61 -6.01 59.58
C GLN A 54 40.36 -6.66 58.99
N VAL A 55 39.27 -5.92 59.02
CA VAL A 55 37.95 -6.35 58.53
C VAL A 55 37.27 -5.18 57.82
N GLN A 56 36.28 -5.49 57.00
CA GLN A 56 35.37 -4.48 56.44
C GLN A 56 33.98 -4.58 57.08
N HIS A 57 33.36 -3.43 57.32
CA HIS A 57 31.99 -3.33 57.81
C HIS A 57 31.36 -2.04 57.29
N LEU A 58 30.22 -2.14 56.59
CA LEU A 58 29.50 -1.02 55.98
C LEU A 58 30.42 -0.11 55.12
N ASP A 59 31.19 -0.73 54.22
CA ASP A 59 32.14 -0.07 53.30
C ASP A 59 33.23 0.78 53.97
N ILE A 60 33.54 0.48 55.24
CA ILE A 60 34.65 1.07 55.99
C ILE A 60 35.59 -0.04 56.45
N ALA A 61 36.89 0.18 56.29
CA ALA A 61 37.93 -0.70 56.81
C ALA A 61 38.23 -0.39 58.28
N TYR A 62 38.35 -1.43 59.11
CA TYR A 62 38.71 -1.30 60.52
C TYR A 62 39.88 -2.21 60.88
N SER A 63 40.72 -1.79 61.82
CA SER A 63 41.75 -2.65 62.45
C SER A 63 41.45 -2.84 63.93
N ALA A 64 41.50 -4.08 64.42
CA ALA A 64 41.36 -4.37 65.84
C ALA A 64 42.58 -3.85 66.62
N ASN A 65 42.37 -3.03 67.64
CA ASN A 65 43.46 -2.49 68.47
C ASN A 65 44.02 -3.56 69.44
N TRP A 66 43.18 -4.50 69.87
CA TRP A 66 43.51 -5.66 70.70
C TRP A 66 42.47 -6.77 70.49
N TRP A 67 42.58 -7.87 71.24
CA TRP A 67 41.64 -8.99 71.11
C TRP A 67 40.19 -8.56 71.35
N THR A 68 39.28 -8.88 70.42
CA THR A 68 37.86 -8.52 70.50
C THR A 68 36.97 -9.58 69.86
N LYS A 69 35.76 -9.78 70.42
CA LYS A 69 34.71 -10.65 69.88
C LYS A 69 33.35 -10.02 70.19
N GLY A 70 32.46 -9.94 69.19
CA GLY A 70 31.11 -9.39 69.35
C GLY A 70 31.00 -7.86 69.52
N ASN A 71 32.11 -7.12 69.58
CA ASN A 71 32.08 -5.66 69.60
C ASN A 71 32.08 -5.12 68.17
N ASP A 72 31.00 -4.43 67.80
CA ASP A 72 30.76 -3.87 66.47
C ASP A 72 31.75 -2.74 66.11
N PRO A 73 32.51 -2.82 65.00
CA PRO A 73 33.49 -1.81 64.59
C PRO A 73 32.93 -0.42 64.34
N GLU A 74 31.69 -0.27 63.85
CA GLU A 74 31.10 1.05 63.59
C GLU A 74 30.93 1.83 64.90
N SER A 75 30.34 1.18 65.90
CA SER A 75 30.03 1.81 67.19
C SER A 75 31.17 1.78 68.22
N ARG A 76 32.25 1.03 67.93
CA ARG A 76 33.37 0.77 68.85
C ARG A 76 34.74 1.15 68.27
N SER A 77 34.81 2.26 67.54
CA SER A 77 36.03 2.75 66.85
C SER A 77 36.62 4.09 67.33
N GLY A 78 36.25 4.52 68.54
CA GLY A 78 36.80 5.73 69.18
C GLY A 78 38.25 5.57 69.67
N PRO A 79 38.90 6.67 70.12
CA PRO A 79 40.34 6.73 70.42
C PRO A 79 40.88 5.73 71.46
N TYR A 80 40.00 5.11 72.24
CA TYR A 80 40.32 4.13 73.28
C TYR A 80 39.45 2.87 73.20
N GLN A 81 38.87 2.57 72.03
CA GLN A 81 37.97 1.42 71.83
C GLN A 81 38.65 0.28 71.05
N GLU A 82 37.92 -0.83 70.88
CA GLU A 82 38.44 -2.08 70.34
C GLU A 82 38.87 -1.99 68.87
N TRP A 83 38.33 -1.04 68.11
CA TRP A 83 38.63 -0.86 66.69
C TRP A 83 39.24 0.51 66.39
N SER A 84 40.03 0.58 65.31
CA SER A 84 40.47 1.81 64.66
C SER A 84 39.86 1.88 63.27
N ASN A 85 39.17 2.97 62.96
CA ASN A 85 38.67 3.25 61.62
C ASN A 85 39.85 3.61 60.69
N LEU A 86 40.04 2.85 59.62
CA LEU A 86 41.13 3.02 58.66
C LEU A 86 40.74 3.86 57.44
N GLY A 87 39.45 4.16 57.25
CA GLY A 87 38.92 4.91 56.12
C GLY A 87 37.91 4.11 55.29
N ALA A 88 37.20 4.83 54.41
CA ALA A 88 36.25 4.23 53.46
C ALA A 88 36.95 3.30 52.46
N CYS A 89 36.26 2.23 52.07
CA CYS A 89 36.71 1.33 51.02
C CYS A 89 36.67 2.02 49.64
N ASN A 90 37.64 1.75 48.76
CA ASN A 90 37.63 2.26 47.38
C ASN A 90 36.51 1.58 46.55
N GLY A 91 35.38 2.28 46.37
CA GLY A 91 34.37 1.99 45.34
C GLY A 91 33.15 1.18 45.80
N GLY A 92 32.03 1.87 46.04
CA GLY A 92 30.71 1.28 45.79
C GLY A 92 30.48 1.21 44.27
N PRO A 93 29.57 0.36 43.78
CA PRO A 93 29.34 0.24 42.33
C PRO A 93 28.99 1.61 41.76
N THR A 94 29.70 2.01 40.71
CA THR A 94 29.32 3.17 39.89
C THR A 94 28.06 2.81 39.13
N ASN A 95 26.97 3.56 39.32
CA ASN A 95 25.73 3.35 38.57
C ASN A 95 26.00 3.41 37.07
N THR A 96 25.67 2.34 36.36
CA THR A 96 25.82 2.23 34.91
C THR A 96 24.51 2.59 34.24
N PRO A 97 24.48 3.53 33.26
CA PRO A 97 23.23 3.86 32.58
C PRO A 97 22.60 2.63 31.90
N PRO A 98 21.27 2.59 31.79
CA PRO A 98 20.57 1.48 31.16
C PRO A 98 20.93 1.36 29.68
N GLN A 99 20.79 0.16 29.11
CA GLN A 99 20.78 -0.06 27.66
C GLN A 99 19.36 0.17 27.13
N VAL A 100 19.24 0.87 25.99
CA VAL A 100 17.96 1.14 25.34
C VAL A 100 18.07 1.00 23.82
N SER A 101 17.09 0.36 23.20
CA SER A 101 16.95 0.27 21.76
C SER A 101 15.47 0.33 21.38
N LEU A 102 15.16 1.08 20.32
CA LEU A 102 13.84 1.04 19.68
C LEU A 102 13.72 -0.26 18.87
N THR A 103 12.70 -1.07 19.19
CA THR A 103 12.34 -2.28 18.44
C THR A 103 11.30 -1.97 17.35
N SER A 104 10.53 -0.90 17.52
CA SER A 104 9.60 -0.35 16.53
C SER A 104 9.39 1.16 16.79
N PRO A 105 9.19 1.99 15.75
CA PRO A 105 9.44 1.68 14.35
C PRO A 105 10.95 1.55 14.07
N LEU A 106 11.30 0.89 12.97
CA LEU A 106 12.70 0.83 12.52
C LEU A 106 13.12 2.16 11.89
N ASN A 107 14.42 2.44 11.88
CA ASN A 107 14.95 3.64 11.23
C ASN A 107 14.65 3.61 9.72
N ASN A 108 14.11 4.73 9.22
CA ASN A 108 13.55 4.97 7.90
C ASN A 108 12.26 4.20 7.58
N ALA A 109 11.52 3.72 8.59
CA ALA A 109 10.20 3.14 8.35
C ALA A 109 9.24 4.16 7.70
N SER A 110 8.39 3.68 6.81
CA SER A 110 7.37 4.47 6.15
C SER A 110 5.97 4.08 6.62
N PHE A 111 5.15 5.07 6.91
CA PHE A 111 3.76 4.93 7.33
C PHE A 111 2.85 5.78 6.45
N SER A 112 1.54 5.56 6.53
CA SER A 112 0.53 6.41 5.94
C SER A 112 -0.08 7.36 6.98
N GLU A 113 -0.63 8.48 6.52
CA GLU A 113 -1.32 9.43 7.38
C GLU A 113 -2.46 8.72 8.15
N ASN A 114 -2.55 8.98 9.45
CA ASN A 114 -3.45 8.34 10.42
C ASN A 114 -3.09 6.91 10.83
N ASP A 115 -1.96 6.36 10.36
CA ASP A 115 -1.45 5.09 10.90
C ASP A 115 -1.21 5.20 12.41
N ASN A 116 -1.57 4.15 13.15
CA ASN A 116 -1.24 4.06 14.57
C ASN A 116 0.14 3.42 14.74
N VAL A 117 1.19 4.23 14.80
CA VAL A 117 2.59 3.80 14.96
C VAL A 117 2.82 3.35 16.40
N VAL A 118 3.15 2.07 16.59
CA VAL A 118 3.55 1.54 17.90
C VAL A 118 5.06 1.71 18.08
N ILE A 119 5.44 2.50 19.08
CA ILE A 119 6.81 2.74 19.48
C ILE A 119 7.17 1.70 20.56
N GLY A 120 7.87 0.65 20.14
CA GLY A 120 8.35 -0.42 21.02
C GLY A 120 9.79 -0.18 21.45
N VAL A 121 10.09 -0.37 22.73
CA VAL A 121 11.41 -0.16 23.31
C VAL A 121 11.85 -1.38 24.11
N ASN A 122 13.06 -1.88 23.80
CA ASN A 122 13.77 -2.79 24.70
C ASN A 122 14.71 -1.97 25.58
N ALA A 123 14.50 -2.02 26.89
CA ALA A 123 15.35 -1.36 27.87
C ALA A 123 15.73 -2.34 28.99
N SER A 124 17.01 -2.41 29.32
CA SER A 124 17.53 -3.23 30.42
C SER A 124 18.64 -2.51 31.16
N ASP A 125 18.80 -2.82 32.44
CA ASP A 125 19.82 -2.24 33.30
C ASP A 125 20.68 -3.36 33.90
N SER A 126 22.00 -3.19 33.91
CA SER A 126 22.95 -4.25 34.28
C SER A 126 23.24 -4.34 35.78
N ASP A 127 23.02 -3.26 36.51
CA ASP A 127 23.32 -3.09 37.93
C ASP A 127 22.10 -2.67 38.77
N GLY A 128 20.94 -2.50 38.13
CA GLY A 128 19.67 -2.17 38.77
C GLY A 128 18.45 -2.53 37.92
N THR A 129 17.46 -1.65 37.91
CA THR A 129 16.19 -1.80 37.17
C THR A 129 15.87 -0.53 36.39
N VAL A 130 15.18 -0.67 35.26
CA VAL A 130 14.68 0.49 34.51
C VAL A 130 13.47 1.08 35.25
N ALA A 131 13.57 2.33 35.68
CA ALA A 131 12.51 3.05 36.37
C ALA A 131 11.45 3.61 35.40
N SER A 132 11.86 4.07 34.21
CA SER A 132 10.93 4.57 33.19
C SER A 132 11.53 4.63 31.78
N VAL A 133 10.67 4.51 30.76
CA VAL A 133 10.94 4.84 29.35
C VAL A 133 10.01 5.98 28.93
N GLU A 134 10.57 7.10 28.46
CA GLU A 134 9.82 8.23 27.88
C GLU A 134 9.91 8.20 26.35
N TYR A 135 8.79 8.51 25.67
CA TYR A 135 8.67 8.52 24.20
C TYR A 135 8.45 9.94 23.69
N LEU A 136 9.22 10.33 22.67
CA LEU A 136 9.13 11.65 22.04
C LEU A 136 9.00 11.52 20.52
N VAL A 137 8.17 12.37 19.93
CA VAL A 137 8.07 12.60 18.48
C VAL A 137 8.42 14.05 18.20
N ASP A 138 9.41 14.30 17.34
CA ASP A 138 9.93 15.63 17.00
C ASP A 138 10.30 16.47 18.24
N GLY A 139 10.83 15.79 19.26
CA GLY A 139 11.22 16.40 20.54
C GLY A 139 10.05 16.70 21.50
N VAL A 140 8.81 16.32 21.16
CA VAL A 140 7.63 16.45 22.02
C VAL A 140 7.34 15.13 22.71
N SER A 141 7.30 15.11 24.04
CA SER A 141 6.92 13.93 24.82
C SER A 141 5.45 13.57 24.58
N ILE A 142 5.22 12.33 24.15
CA ILE A 142 3.88 11.80 23.87
C ILE A 142 3.41 10.83 24.97
N GLY A 143 4.33 10.31 25.79
CA GLY A 143 4.00 9.43 26.91
C GLY A 143 5.22 8.84 27.60
N SER A 144 4.98 8.03 28.64
CA SER A 144 6.02 7.23 29.29
C SER A 144 5.45 5.93 29.84
N ALA A 145 6.32 4.93 30.03
CA ALA A 145 6.02 3.64 30.63
C ALA A 145 6.99 3.34 31.77
N SER A 146 6.50 2.82 32.89
CA SER A 146 7.32 2.48 34.08
C SER A 146 7.41 0.99 34.36
N GLN A 147 6.82 0.14 33.50
CA GLN A 147 6.85 -1.32 33.57
C GLN A 147 6.85 -1.89 32.15
N ALA A 148 7.55 -3.00 31.94
CA ALA A 148 7.58 -3.70 30.66
C ALA A 148 6.23 -4.42 30.37
N PRO A 149 5.84 -4.58 29.09
CA PRO A 149 6.54 -4.14 27.88
C PRO A 149 6.49 -2.61 27.71
N TYR A 150 7.59 -2.03 27.24
CA TYR A 150 7.72 -0.59 27.08
C TYR A 150 7.24 -0.16 25.70
N ASP A 151 5.92 -0.12 25.50
CA ASP A 151 5.30 0.30 24.25
C ASP A 151 4.44 1.57 24.40
N HIS A 152 4.38 2.37 23.33
CA HIS A 152 3.47 3.52 23.27
C HIS A 152 2.99 3.78 21.84
N SER A 153 1.70 4.06 21.68
CA SER A 153 1.10 4.32 20.36
C SER A 153 1.08 5.81 20.02
N TRP A 154 1.33 6.14 18.76
CA TRP A 154 1.29 7.48 18.19
C TRP A 154 0.53 7.47 16.87
N THR A 155 -0.46 8.36 16.70
CA THR A 155 -1.14 8.54 15.40
C THR A 155 -0.29 9.39 14.47
N ALA A 156 0.08 8.83 13.32
CA ALA A 156 0.98 9.40 12.36
C ALA A 156 0.38 10.63 11.66
N SER A 157 1.09 11.75 11.70
CA SER A 157 0.84 12.92 10.87
C SER A 157 1.74 12.91 9.64
N THR A 158 1.32 13.49 8.52
CA THR A 158 2.12 13.53 7.28
C THR A 158 3.44 14.29 7.47
N GLY A 159 4.54 13.72 6.95
CA GLY A 159 5.87 14.33 7.00
C GLY A 159 6.96 13.38 7.49
N ASN A 160 8.18 13.90 7.62
CA ASN A 160 9.28 13.15 8.24
C ASN A 160 9.31 13.43 9.74
N HIS A 161 9.45 12.39 10.55
CA HIS A 161 9.41 12.48 12.01
C HIS A 161 10.64 11.83 12.66
N GLU A 162 11.15 12.45 13.73
CA GLU A 162 12.17 11.88 14.62
C GLU A 162 11.48 11.26 15.84
N ILE A 163 11.60 9.94 16.00
CA ILE A 163 11.14 9.22 17.19
C ILE A 163 12.31 8.95 18.12
N LYS A 164 12.17 9.35 19.38
CA LYS A 164 13.19 9.21 20.41
C LYS A 164 12.63 8.53 21.66
N ALA A 165 13.35 7.55 22.18
CA ALA A 165 13.09 6.92 23.47
C ALA A 165 14.18 7.27 24.48
N ILE A 166 13.81 7.51 25.74
CA ILE A 166 14.72 7.80 26.86
C ILE A 166 14.44 6.83 28.00
N ALA A 167 15.36 5.89 28.27
CA ALA A 167 15.27 4.99 29.43
C ALA A 167 16.04 5.58 30.63
N THR A 168 15.46 5.52 31.82
CA THR A 168 16.07 5.97 33.09
C THR A 168 16.04 4.84 34.12
N ASP A 169 17.15 4.60 34.83
CA ASP A 169 17.28 3.57 35.87
C ASP A 169 16.80 4.02 37.26
N ASP A 170 16.82 3.10 38.24
CA ASP A 170 16.38 3.33 39.62
C ASP A 170 17.31 4.24 40.45
N LEU A 171 18.51 4.52 39.94
CA LEU A 171 19.50 5.42 40.53
C LEU A 171 19.62 6.75 39.76
N GLY A 172 18.82 6.95 38.71
CA GLY A 172 18.64 8.17 37.94
C GLY A 172 19.57 8.37 36.75
N ALA A 173 20.36 7.39 36.31
CA ALA A 173 21.08 7.53 35.03
C ALA A 173 20.19 7.16 33.83
N ASN A 174 20.53 7.68 32.65
CA ASN A 174 19.68 7.55 31.47
C ASN A 174 20.47 7.24 30.18
N ALA A 175 19.76 6.65 29.22
CA ALA A 175 20.24 6.40 27.86
C ALA A 175 19.12 6.70 26.85
N THR A 176 19.49 6.92 25.58
CA THR A 176 18.54 7.30 24.52
C THR A 176 18.72 6.50 23.23
N ALA A 177 17.61 6.18 22.56
CA ALA A 177 17.56 5.63 21.20
C ALA A 177 16.76 6.56 20.28
N ILE A 178 17.16 6.68 19.01
CA ILE A 178 16.51 7.55 18.01
C ILE A 178 16.33 6.79 16.70
N VAL A 179 15.19 6.96 16.05
CA VAL A 179 14.90 6.54 14.67
C VAL A 179 14.20 7.67 13.92
N ASN A 180 14.41 7.76 12.61
CA ASN A 180 13.69 8.68 11.74
C ASN A 180 12.67 7.89 10.92
N ILE A 181 11.48 8.43 10.66
CA ILE A 181 10.44 7.78 9.85
C ILE A 181 9.84 8.79 8.86
N SER A 182 9.12 8.31 7.85
CA SER A 182 8.38 9.13 6.89
C SER A 182 6.91 8.73 6.82
N VAL A 183 5.99 9.68 6.81
CA VAL A 183 4.55 9.45 6.73
C VAL A 183 4.01 10.07 5.44
N ALA A 184 3.42 9.25 4.56
CA ALA A 184 2.84 9.66 3.28
C ALA A 184 1.30 9.78 3.36
N SER A 185 0.67 10.61 2.51
CA SER A 185 -0.79 10.64 2.40
C SER A 185 -1.34 9.39 1.72
N VAL A 186 -2.49 8.87 2.16
CA VAL A 186 -3.17 7.73 1.52
C VAL A 186 -3.75 8.16 0.16
N GLY A 187 -3.59 7.30 -0.88
CA GLY A 187 -4.17 7.31 -2.24
C GLY A 187 -4.87 8.58 -2.77
N GLY A 188 -4.40 9.13 -3.89
CA GLY A 188 -5.08 10.23 -4.57
C GLY A 188 -6.35 9.77 -5.31
N ASN A 189 -7.43 10.56 -5.22
CA ASN A 189 -8.67 10.42 -5.99
C ASN A 189 -8.38 10.43 -7.52
N VAL A 190 -8.92 9.46 -8.27
CA VAL A 190 -8.82 9.42 -9.74
C VAL A 190 -10.00 10.19 -10.36
N PRO A 191 -9.76 11.27 -11.13
CA PRO A 191 -10.86 12.06 -11.69
C PRO A 191 -11.78 11.24 -12.63
N PRO A 192 -13.09 11.57 -12.69
CA PRO A 192 -14.06 10.86 -13.52
C PRO A 192 -13.78 11.03 -15.02
N SER A 193 -14.32 10.15 -15.86
CA SER A 193 -14.36 10.32 -17.32
C SER A 193 -15.68 10.93 -17.78
N VAL A 194 -15.65 11.80 -18.80
CA VAL A 194 -16.88 12.38 -19.38
C VAL A 194 -16.72 12.71 -20.87
N THR A 195 -17.75 12.44 -21.65
CA THR A 195 -17.84 12.79 -23.07
C THR A 195 -19.20 13.39 -23.41
N GLN A 196 -19.21 14.48 -24.18
CA GLN A 196 -20.43 15.04 -24.75
C GLN A 196 -20.83 14.23 -26.00
N THR A 197 -22.07 13.75 -26.05
CA THR A 197 -22.58 12.91 -27.15
C THR A 197 -23.50 13.67 -28.13
N SER A 198 -24.07 14.81 -27.71
CA SER A 198 -24.85 15.70 -28.57
C SER A 198 -24.87 17.14 -28.04
N PRO A 199 -24.87 18.18 -28.91
CA PRO A 199 -24.62 18.12 -30.35
C PRO A 199 -23.18 17.71 -30.68
N THR A 200 -22.96 17.27 -31.92
CA THR A 200 -21.63 17.04 -32.51
C THR A 200 -21.25 18.18 -33.46
N ALA A 201 -19.97 18.30 -33.83
CA ALA A 201 -19.47 19.37 -34.72
C ALA A 201 -20.19 19.43 -36.09
N ASP A 202 -20.71 18.30 -36.57
CA ASP A 202 -21.46 18.22 -37.83
C ASP A 202 -22.94 18.60 -37.69
N SER A 203 -23.42 18.87 -36.47
CA SER A 203 -24.82 19.17 -36.20
C SER A 203 -25.24 20.44 -36.93
N GLN A 204 -26.21 20.33 -37.82
CA GLN A 204 -26.81 21.46 -38.51
C GLN A 204 -27.99 21.95 -37.68
N ILE A 205 -27.80 23.06 -36.97
CA ILE A 205 -28.81 23.64 -36.07
C ILE A 205 -29.20 25.02 -36.63
N THR A 206 -30.49 25.29 -36.68
CA THR A 206 -31.05 26.58 -37.12
C THR A 206 -31.64 27.35 -35.95
N VAL A 207 -31.67 28.68 -36.08
CA VAL A 207 -32.19 29.56 -35.03
C VAL A 207 -33.63 29.17 -34.69
N GLY A 208 -33.90 28.95 -33.39
CA GLY A 208 -35.20 28.55 -32.86
C GLY A 208 -35.41 27.04 -32.70
N ASP A 209 -34.47 26.19 -33.14
CA ASP A 209 -34.51 24.75 -32.89
C ASP A 209 -34.41 24.46 -31.38
N ILE A 210 -35.11 23.43 -30.90
CA ILE A 210 -34.88 22.88 -29.56
C ILE A 210 -33.93 21.70 -29.69
N THR A 211 -32.70 21.87 -29.26
CA THR A 211 -31.62 20.87 -29.30
C THR A 211 -31.50 20.17 -27.95
N LEU A 212 -31.45 18.84 -27.96
CA LEU A 212 -31.19 18.05 -26.76
C LEU A 212 -29.68 17.84 -26.60
N LEU A 213 -29.12 18.33 -25.50
CA LEU A 213 -27.74 18.12 -25.08
C LEU A 213 -27.65 16.81 -24.29
N THR A 214 -26.67 15.97 -24.59
CA THR A 214 -26.48 14.66 -23.93
C THR A 214 -25.00 14.39 -23.63
N ALA A 215 -24.74 13.67 -22.53
CA ALA A 215 -23.38 13.29 -22.12
C ALA A 215 -23.33 11.90 -21.46
N ASP A 216 -22.21 11.22 -21.64
CA ASP A 216 -21.86 9.96 -20.95
C ASP A 216 -20.71 10.24 -19.96
N ALA A 217 -20.87 9.85 -18.70
CA ALA A 217 -19.88 10.00 -17.64
C ALA A 217 -19.75 8.71 -16.82
N ALA A 218 -18.52 8.36 -16.43
CA ALA A 218 -18.21 7.18 -15.62
C ALA A 218 -17.00 7.42 -14.74
N ASP A 219 -16.95 6.76 -13.59
CA ASP A 219 -15.88 6.88 -12.60
C ASP A 219 -15.32 5.48 -12.27
N SER A 220 -14.00 5.37 -12.12
CA SER A 220 -13.31 4.08 -11.95
C SER A 220 -13.10 3.67 -10.50
N ASP A 221 -13.02 4.63 -9.58
CA ASP A 221 -12.76 4.44 -8.15
C ASP A 221 -13.88 5.01 -7.27
N GLY A 222 -14.90 5.61 -7.88
CA GLY A 222 -16.05 6.20 -7.21
C GLY A 222 -17.33 6.24 -8.05
N ALA A 223 -18.14 7.26 -7.83
CA ALA A 223 -19.44 7.50 -8.45
C ALA A 223 -19.60 8.96 -8.86
N ILE A 224 -20.24 9.20 -10.00
CA ILE A 224 -20.56 10.55 -10.48
C ILE A 224 -21.65 11.19 -9.61
N THR A 225 -21.36 12.36 -9.05
CA THR A 225 -22.33 13.15 -8.27
C THR A 225 -23.09 14.17 -9.11
N GLN A 226 -22.45 14.73 -10.15
CA GLN A 226 -23.11 15.65 -11.08
C GLN A 226 -22.40 15.78 -12.43
N VAL A 227 -23.17 16.14 -13.47
CA VAL A 227 -22.68 16.62 -14.76
C VAL A 227 -23.21 18.04 -15.01
N ASP A 228 -22.30 18.98 -15.19
CA ASP A 228 -22.60 20.37 -15.55
C ASP A 228 -22.49 20.56 -17.08
N PHE A 229 -23.53 21.10 -17.71
CA PHE A 229 -23.53 21.52 -19.12
C PHE A 229 -23.18 22.99 -19.24
N TYR A 230 -22.23 23.32 -20.11
CA TYR A 230 -21.81 24.69 -20.39
C TYR A 230 -22.12 25.04 -21.85
N LEU A 231 -22.58 26.28 -22.05
CA LEU A 231 -22.76 26.94 -23.33
C LEU A 231 -21.95 28.23 -23.30
N ASP A 232 -21.01 28.40 -24.23
CA ASP A 232 -20.14 29.58 -24.32
C ASP A 232 -19.46 29.92 -22.99
N ASP A 233 -18.93 28.88 -22.33
CA ASP A 233 -18.34 28.90 -20.97
C ASP A 233 -19.27 29.30 -19.81
N ALA A 234 -20.52 29.64 -20.09
CA ALA A 234 -21.54 29.85 -19.06
C ALA A 234 -22.20 28.53 -18.67
N LEU A 235 -22.33 28.28 -17.36
CA LEU A 235 -23.07 27.14 -16.85
C LEU A 235 -24.55 27.25 -17.27
N LEU A 236 -24.98 26.32 -18.10
CA LEU A 236 -26.35 26.23 -18.58
C LEU A 236 -27.23 25.42 -17.62
N ALA A 237 -26.74 24.26 -17.17
CA ALA A 237 -27.47 23.36 -16.27
C ALA A 237 -26.54 22.42 -15.50
N THR A 238 -27.00 21.92 -14.35
CA THR A 238 -26.38 20.84 -13.57
C THR A 238 -27.37 19.67 -13.47
N VAL A 239 -26.91 18.46 -13.79
CA VAL A 239 -27.72 17.24 -13.78
C VAL A 239 -27.07 16.24 -12.83
N ALA A 240 -27.74 15.91 -11.72
CA ALA A 240 -27.18 15.10 -10.63
C ALA A 240 -27.34 13.58 -10.80
N SER A 241 -28.04 13.11 -11.83
CA SER A 241 -28.27 11.68 -12.05
C SER A 241 -28.50 11.36 -13.51
N ALA A 242 -28.01 10.21 -13.98
CA ALA A 242 -28.21 9.73 -15.34
C ALA A 242 -29.71 9.43 -15.64
N PRO A 243 -30.17 9.60 -16.90
CA PRO A 243 -29.40 10.06 -18.05
C PRO A 243 -29.08 11.56 -17.96
N PHE A 244 -27.84 11.94 -18.31
CA PHE A 244 -27.38 13.33 -18.23
C PHE A 244 -27.80 14.08 -19.49
N GLU A 245 -28.93 14.78 -19.41
CA GLU A 245 -29.55 15.45 -20.56
C GLU A 245 -30.09 16.85 -20.20
N HIS A 246 -30.03 17.78 -21.16
CA HIS A 246 -30.62 19.12 -21.01
C HIS A 246 -31.10 19.67 -22.36
N SER A 247 -32.24 20.36 -22.40
CA SER A 247 -32.74 20.98 -23.65
C SER A 247 -32.32 22.44 -23.75
N TRP A 248 -31.80 22.83 -24.92
CA TRP A 248 -31.42 24.19 -25.25
C TRP A 248 -32.20 24.68 -26.47
N THR A 249 -32.64 25.94 -26.46
CA THR A 249 -33.25 26.59 -27.64
C THR A 249 -32.19 27.38 -28.37
N ALA A 250 -31.95 27.01 -29.63
CA ALA A 250 -30.86 27.51 -30.44
C ALA A 250 -31.00 29.00 -30.75
N THR A 251 -30.02 29.77 -30.32
CA THR A 251 -29.84 31.17 -30.70
C THR A 251 -28.85 31.28 -31.85
N GLU A 252 -28.93 32.37 -32.61
CA GLU A 252 -27.99 32.60 -33.72
C GLU A 252 -26.57 32.82 -33.21
N GLY A 253 -25.60 32.22 -33.88
CA GLY A 253 -24.18 32.40 -33.58
C GLY A 253 -23.40 31.09 -33.51
N LEU A 254 -22.08 31.23 -33.41
CA LEU A 254 -21.20 30.12 -33.10
C LEU A 254 -21.30 29.83 -31.60
N HIS A 255 -21.79 28.64 -31.27
CA HIS A 255 -21.97 28.22 -29.89
C HIS A 255 -20.98 27.10 -29.54
N SER A 256 -20.32 27.22 -28.39
CA SER A 256 -19.42 26.19 -27.86
C SER A 256 -20.07 25.45 -26.71
N PHE A 257 -20.13 24.12 -26.80
CA PHE A 257 -20.63 23.25 -25.76
C PHE A 257 -19.50 22.46 -25.12
N LYS A 258 -19.54 22.32 -23.80
CA LYS A 258 -18.73 21.34 -23.06
C LYS A 258 -19.46 20.88 -21.81
N VAL A 259 -19.08 19.73 -21.29
CA VAL A 259 -19.63 19.20 -20.05
C VAL A 259 -18.54 18.95 -19.01
N LYS A 260 -18.88 18.99 -17.73
CA LYS A 260 -17.97 18.67 -16.61
C LYS A 260 -18.61 17.65 -15.69
N ALA A 261 -17.95 16.51 -15.47
CA ALA A 261 -18.36 15.55 -14.46
C ALA A 261 -17.64 15.82 -13.12
N THR A 262 -18.31 15.58 -12.01
CA THR A 262 -17.75 15.60 -10.64
C THR A 262 -18.07 14.28 -9.95
N ASP A 263 -17.11 13.71 -9.23
CA ASP A 263 -17.26 12.45 -8.49
C ASP A 263 -17.69 12.66 -7.02
N ASN A 264 -17.72 11.59 -6.21
CA ASN A 264 -18.07 11.62 -4.78
C ASN A 264 -16.97 12.17 -3.88
N ASP A 265 -15.73 12.24 -4.36
CA ASP A 265 -14.55 12.70 -3.62
C ASP A 265 -14.06 14.09 -4.10
N GLY A 266 -14.84 14.72 -4.99
CA GLY A 266 -14.72 16.09 -5.45
C GLY A 266 -13.81 16.32 -6.66
N ALA A 267 -13.24 15.29 -7.31
CA ALA A 267 -12.46 15.51 -8.52
C ALA A 267 -13.38 15.73 -9.73
N GLN A 268 -12.84 16.44 -10.72
CA GLN A 268 -13.59 17.00 -11.83
C GLN A 268 -12.85 16.81 -13.14
N THR A 269 -13.61 16.47 -14.18
CA THR A 269 -13.09 16.34 -15.55
C THR A 269 -14.03 17.04 -16.52
N PHE A 270 -13.47 17.79 -17.46
CA PHE A 270 -14.21 18.38 -18.57
C PHE A 270 -14.12 17.51 -19.83
N SER A 271 -15.16 17.52 -20.65
CA SER A 271 -15.08 17.01 -22.01
C SER A 271 -14.31 17.97 -22.92
N SER A 272 -13.92 17.49 -24.10
CA SER A 272 -13.61 18.38 -25.22
C SER A 272 -14.79 19.30 -25.53
N SER A 273 -14.50 20.50 -26.03
CA SER A 273 -15.55 21.42 -26.48
C SER A 273 -16.00 21.08 -27.89
N VAL A 274 -17.30 21.18 -28.16
CA VAL A 274 -17.91 21.04 -29.48
C VAL A 274 -18.44 22.40 -29.90
N GLN A 275 -17.93 22.94 -31.01
CA GLN A 275 -18.49 24.13 -31.63
C GLN A 275 -19.57 23.76 -32.63
N VAL A 276 -20.70 24.46 -32.58
CA VAL A 276 -21.79 24.33 -33.53
C VAL A 276 -22.17 25.71 -34.00
N ASN A 277 -22.13 25.93 -35.32
CA ASN A 277 -22.59 27.17 -35.90
C ASN A 277 -24.12 27.11 -36.09
N VAL A 278 -24.84 27.95 -35.37
CA VAL A 278 -26.28 28.13 -35.58
C VAL A 278 -26.48 29.27 -36.55
N SER A 279 -26.74 28.91 -37.81
CA SER A 279 -26.93 29.88 -38.89
C SER A 279 -28.42 30.25 -39.07
N SER A 280 -28.68 31.53 -39.37
CA SER A 280 -29.99 32.00 -39.86
C SER A 280 -30.22 31.76 -41.36
N GLY A 281 -29.19 31.31 -42.08
CA GLY A 281 -29.18 31.16 -43.53
C GLY A 281 -28.93 32.48 -44.28
N GLN A 282 -27.69 32.63 -44.78
CA GLN A 282 -27.21 33.48 -45.90
C GLN A 282 -26.85 34.99 -45.70
N VAL A 283 -25.57 35.28 -46.03
CA VAL A 283 -24.83 36.46 -46.59
C VAL A 283 -24.99 37.88 -45.99
N GLY A 284 -23.87 38.43 -45.48
CA GLY A 284 -23.72 39.80 -44.94
C GLY A 284 -22.73 40.71 -45.70
N GLY A 285 -22.90 42.04 -45.56
CA GLY A 285 -21.95 43.07 -46.06
C GLY A 285 -22.56 44.35 -46.68
N ALA A 286 -23.63 44.96 -46.12
CA ALA A 286 -24.41 46.01 -46.81
C ALA A 286 -24.65 47.36 -46.07
N CYS A 287 -24.13 47.58 -44.84
CA CYS A 287 -24.48 48.77 -44.03
C CYS A 287 -23.52 49.96 -44.08
N ALA A 288 -22.40 49.87 -44.82
CA ALA A 288 -21.50 51.01 -44.96
C ALA A 288 -22.24 52.27 -45.47
N GLY A 289 -22.36 53.29 -44.60
CA GLY A 289 -23.04 54.56 -44.90
C GLY A 289 -24.56 54.59 -44.65
N VAL A 290 -25.15 53.53 -44.08
CA VAL A 290 -26.56 53.49 -43.68
C VAL A 290 -26.70 54.10 -42.27
N PRO A 291 -27.61 55.06 -42.04
CA PRO A 291 -27.75 55.70 -40.74
C PRO A 291 -28.51 54.83 -39.72
N ALA A 292 -28.10 54.87 -38.45
CA ALA A 292 -28.81 54.22 -37.35
C ALA A 292 -30.28 54.64 -37.23
N PHE A 293 -31.14 53.68 -36.88
CA PHE A 293 -32.54 53.92 -36.57
C PHE A 293 -32.69 54.84 -35.34
N VAL A 294 -33.70 55.72 -35.39
CA VAL A 294 -34.06 56.66 -34.33
C VAL A 294 -35.58 56.72 -34.24
N ALA A 295 -36.14 56.28 -33.11
CA ALA A 295 -37.59 56.29 -32.89
C ALA A 295 -38.19 57.71 -33.03
N GLY A 296 -39.31 57.82 -33.74
CA GLY A 296 -40.00 59.09 -33.98
C GLY A 296 -39.38 60.02 -35.03
N LYS A 297 -38.25 59.66 -35.65
CA LYS A 297 -37.71 60.37 -36.82
C LYS A 297 -38.60 60.10 -38.03
N SER A 298 -38.79 61.09 -38.90
CA SER A 298 -39.55 60.89 -40.14
C SER A 298 -38.74 60.11 -41.17
N TYR A 299 -39.24 58.94 -41.56
CA TYR A 299 -38.73 58.07 -42.62
C TYR A 299 -39.74 57.99 -43.77
N GLN A 300 -39.24 58.06 -45.00
CA GLN A 300 -40.02 57.78 -46.19
C GLN A 300 -39.91 56.31 -46.59
N SER A 301 -40.91 55.79 -47.29
CA SER A 301 -40.83 54.47 -47.91
C SER A 301 -39.60 54.40 -48.82
N GLY A 302 -38.82 53.32 -48.69
CA GLY A 302 -37.53 53.13 -49.33
C GLY A 302 -36.32 53.67 -48.56
N ASN A 303 -36.49 54.40 -47.45
CA ASN A 303 -35.35 54.79 -46.61
C ASN A 303 -34.72 53.57 -45.94
N GLU A 304 -33.40 53.52 -45.93
CA GLU A 304 -32.63 52.47 -45.27
C GLU A 304 -32.10 52.96 -43.92
N VAL A 305 -32.17 52.10 -42.92
CA VAL A 305 -31.58 52.31 -41.59
C VAL A 305 -30.86 51.05 -41.15
N GLU A 306 -29.87 51.20 -40.29
CA GLU A 306 -29.30 50.07 -39.56
C GLU A 306 -29.94 50.00 -38.16
N ASN A 307 -30.19 48.79 -37.68
CA ASN A 307 -30.49 48.51 -36.29
C ASN A 307 -29.99 47.11 -35.95
N ILE A 308 -29.51 46.86 -34.74
CA ILE A 308 -29.14 45.51 -34.25
C ILE A 308 -28.30 44.66 -35.23
N ASN A 309 -27.27 45.24 -35.86
CA ASN A 309 -26.41 44.61 -36.88
C ASN A 309 -27.15 44.15 -38.15
N HIS A 310 -28.30 44.74 -38.48
CA HIS A 310 -29.07 44.46 -39.69
C HIS A 310 -29.44 45.75 -40.43
N LYS A 311 -29.53 45.64 -41.74
CA LYS A 311 -30.00 46.68 -42.64
C LYS A 311 -31.50 46.53 -42.84
N TYR A 312 -32.26 47.59 -42.63
CA TYR A 312 -33.71 47.60 -42.82
C TYR A 312 -34.13 48.68 -43.80
N ARG A 313 -35.11 48.36 -44.66
CA ARG A 313 -35.77 49.33 -45.54
C ARG A 313 -37.17 49.62 -45.05
N CYS A 314 -37.50 50.89 -44.89
CA CYS A 314 -38.85 51.31 -44.56
C CYS A 314 -39.81 50.98 -45.70
N ASP A 315 -40.86 50.20 -45.44
CA ASP A 315 -41.89 49.91 -46.43
C ASP A 315 -43.07 50.87 -46.27
N ILE A 316 -43.49 51.16 -45.03
CA ILE A 316 -44.65 52.01 -44.72
C ILE A 316 -44.22 53.22 -43.89
N ALA A 317 -44.00 54.35 -44.58
CA ALA A 317 -43.48 55.60 -44.01
C ALA A 317 -44.13 56.03 -42.68
N GLY A 318 -45.46 55.91 -42.55
CA GLY A 318 -46.18 56.29 -41.34
C GLY A 318 -45.85 55.42 -40.13
N TRP A 319 -45.59 54.13 -40.33
CA TRP A 319 -45.24 53.18 -39.27
C TRP A 319 -43.76 53.24 -38.93
N CYS A 320 -42.89 53.32 -39.95
CA CYS A 320 -41.45 53.55 -39.76
C CYS A 320 -41.14 54.81 -38.95
N SER A 321 -41.96 55.86 -39.14
CA SER A 321 -41.79 57.16 -38.47
C SER A 321 -42.42 57.22 -37.08
N SER A 322 -42.96 56.11 -36.59
CA SER A 322 -43.64 56.06 -35.29
C SER A 322 -42.66 56.29 -34.14
N ASN A 323 -43.13 56.97 -33.09
CA ASN A 323 -42.41 57.04 -31.82
C ASN A 323 -42.69 55.82 -30.91
N ALA A 324 -43.60 54.92 -31.31
CA ALA A 324 -43.88 53.67 -30.62
C ALA A 324 -42.84 52.60 -31.00
N ALA A 325 -41.62 52.72 -30.46
CA ALA A 325 -40.52 51.80 -30.73
C ALA A 325 -40.88 50.33 -30.40
N TRP A 326 -41.59 50.10 -29.29
CA TRP A 326 -42.10 48.78 -28.91
C TRP A 326 -42.94 48.09 -30.00
N ALA A 327 -43.56 48.85 -30.91
CA ALA A 327 -44.37 48.32 -31.99
C ALA A 327 -43.60 48.22 -33.31
N TYR A 328 -42.84 49.26 -33.69
CA TYR A 328 -42.32 49.40 -35.06
C TYR A 328 -40.80 49.63 -35.16
N GLU A 329 -40.05 49.44 -34.09
CA GLU A 329 -38.59 49.47 -34.16
C GLU A 329 -38.08 48.32 -35.03
N PRO A 330 -37.31 48.58 -36.11
CA PRO A 330 -36.86 47.55 -37.04
C PRO A 330 -36.04 46.46 -36.30
N GLY A 331 -36.46 45.20 -36.44
CA GLY A 331 -35.82 44.05 -35.80
C GLY A 331 -36.19 43.80 -34.33
N VAL A 332 -36.95 44.70 -33.68
CA VAL A 332 -37.26 44.63 -32.24
C VAL A 332 -38.76 44.70 -31.92
N GLY A 333 -39.51 45.60 -32.56
CA GLY A 333 -40.91 45.87 -32.20
C GLY A 333 -41.89 44.76 -32.60
N GLU A 334 -42.99 44.57 -31.84
CA GLU A 334 -43.96 43.47 -32.08
C GLU A 334 -44.53 43.41 -33.51
N HIS A 335 -44.54 44.54 -34.20
CA HIS A 335 -45.05 44.72 -35.56
C HIS A 335 -43.96 45.28 -36.51
N TRP A 336 -42.68 45.07 -36.21
CA TRP A 336 -41.60 45.65 -37.01
C TRP A 336 -41.64 45.18 -38.48
N GLY A 337 -41.96 43.90 -38.71
CA GLY A 337 -42.05 43.30 -40.04
C GLY A 337 -43.20 43.82 -40.89
N ASP A 338 -44.16 44.51 -40.28
CA ASP A 338 -45.23 45.22 -40.99
C ASP A 338 -44.75 46.59 -41.52
N ALA A 339 -43.75 47.19 -40.86
CA ALA A 339 -43.24 48.53 -41.18
C ALA A 339 -41.93 48.50 -41.99
N TRP A 340 -41.10 47.48 -41.80
CA TRP A 340 -39.75 47.38 -42.35
C TRP A 340 -39.51 46.03 -43.01
N SER A 341 -38.78 46.03 -44.12
CA SER A 341 -38.16 44.84 -44.69
C SER A 341 -36.73 44.72 -44.18
N ASP A 342 -36.38 43.56 -43.65
CA ASP A 342 -34.99 43.18 -43.39
C ASP A 342 -34.25 42.96 -44.72
N LEU A 343 -33.07 43.56 -44.86
CA LEU A 343 -32.18 43.48 -46.02
C LEU A 343 -30.89 42.71 -45.73
N GLY A 344 -30.75 42.10 -44.55
CA GLY A 344 -29.61 41.29 -44.15
C GLY A 344 -28.63 42.00 -43.20
N ILE A 345 -27.68 41.23 -42.68
CA ILE A 345 -26.72 41.68 -41.66
C ILE A 345 -25.73 42.74 -42.19
N CYS A 346 -25.34 43.63 -41.29
CA CYS A 346 -24.54 44.83 -41.58
C CYS A 346 -23.05 44.54 -41.76
N ALA A 347 -22.45 43.82 -40.82
CA ALA A 347 -21.04 43.42 -40.84
C ALA A 347 -20.88 42.00 -40.28
N ILE A 348 -19.92 41.26 -40.82
CA ILE A 348 -19.50 39.95 -40.32
C ILE A 348 -18.24 40.18 -39.48
N VAL A 349 -18.17 39.62 -38.27
CA VAL A 349 -16.94 39.72 -37.46
C VAL A 349 -15.86 38.80 -38.05
N PRO A 350 -14.56 39.11 -37.87
CA PRO A 350 -13.48 38.21 -38.28
C PRO A 350 -13.65 36.79 -37.75
N GLU A 351 -13.34 35.80 -38.56
CA GLU A 351 -13.08 34.44 -38.11
C GLU A 351 -11.60 34.31 -37.76
N MET A 352 -11.28 33.58 -36.69
CA MET A 352 -9.91 33.32 -36.29
C MET A 352 -9.72 31.92 -35.72
N THR A 353 -8.50 31.41 -35.84
CA THR A 353 -8.08 30.12 -35.26
C THR A 353 -6.64 30.23 -34.78
N ILE A 354 -6.38 29.84 -33.52
CA ILE A 354 -5.02 29.72 -33.00
C ILE A 354 -4.37 28.46 -33.59
N THR A 355 -3.30 28.65 -34.37
CA THR A 355 -2.60 27.55 -35.08
C THR A 355 -1.34 27.08 -34.36
N SER A 356 -0.83 27.88 -33.42
CA SER A 356 0.28 27.49 -32.55
C SER A 356 0.28 28.34 -31.28
N PRO A 357 0.57 27.78 -30.10
CA PRO A 357 0.77 26.36 -29.82
C PRO A 357 -0.51 25.52 -30.02
N ALA A 358 -0.40 24.18 -29.98
CA ALA A 358 -1.58 23.31 -30.03
C ALA A 358 -2.41 23.42 -28.74
N ALA A 359 -3.70 23.11 -28.80
CA ALA A 359 -4.56 23.08 -27.63
C ALA A 359 -4.05 22.09 -26.57
N ASN A 360 -4.00 22.55 -25.32
CA ASN A 360 -3.45 21.82 -24.17
C ASN A 360 -1.97 21.41 -24.34
N ALA A 361 -1.22 22.10 -25.21
CA ALA A 361 0.21 21.87 -25.33
C ALA A 361 0.89 22.12 -23.98
N VAL A 362 1.83 21.24 -23.64
CA VAL A 362 2.75 21.47 -22.54
C VAL A 362 4.01 22.13 -23.10
N VAL A 363 4.37 23.29 -22.57
CA VAL A 363 5.56 24.05 -23.00
C VAL A 363 6.53 24.21 -21.84
N LEU A 364 7.83 24.29 -22.13
CA LEU A 364 8.86 24.38 -21.10
C LEU A 364 9.01 25.83 -20.59
N ALA A 365 9.10 25.99 -19.27
CA ALA A 365 9.28 27.28 -18.63
C ALA A 365 10.57 27.98 -19.11
N ASN A 366 10.50 29.30 -19.26
CA ASN A 366 11.56 30.19 -19.75
C ASN A 366 12.01 29.93 -21.19
N THR A 367 11.21 29.19 -21.98
CA THR A 367 11.43 29.04 -23.42
C THR A 367 10.56 30.00 -24.22
N SER A 368 10.99 30.30 -25.45
CA SER A 368 10.21 31.08 -26.42
C SER A 368 9.28 30.14 -27.18
N VAL A 369 7.99 30.44 -27.12
CA VAL A 369 6.91 29.77 -27.85
C VAL A 369 6.41 30.70 -28.95
N ASP A 370 6.28 30.20 -30.17
CA ASP A 370 5.63 30.94 -31.24
C ASP A 370 4.10 30.87 -31.04
N PHE A 371 3.45 32.02 -30.85
CA PHE A 371 2.00 32.12 -30.79
C PHE A 371 1.49 32.64 -32.15
N LYS A 372 0.78 31.80 -32.91
CA LYS A 372 0.33 32.05 -34.29
C LYS A 372 -1.19 31.96 -34.39
N VAL A 373 -1.75 32.85 -35.19
CA VAL A 373 -3.20 32.95 -35.44
C VAL A 373 -3.42 33.09 -36.93
N ASP A 374 -4.31 32.26 -37.47
CA ASP A 374 -4.92 32.49 -38.77
C ASP A 374 -6.22 33.26 -38.53
N ALA A 375 -6.33 34.46 -39.11
CA ALA A 375 -7.54 35.28 -39.02
C ALA A 375 -7.93 35.78 -40.41
N SER A 376 -9.21 35.69 -40.72
CA SER A 376 -9.80 36.14 -41.98
C SER A 376 -11.12 36.83 -41.73
N ASP A 377 -11.48 37.73 -42.63
CA ASP A 377 -12.75 38.42 -42.58
C ASP A 377 -13.46 38.24 -43.91
N SER A 378 -14.76 37.95 -43.86
CA SER A 378 -15.52 37.45 -45.01
C SER A 378 -16.15 38.57 -45.85
N ASP A 379 -16.41 39.73 -45.25
CA ASP A 379 -16.87 40.95 -45.92
C ASP A 379 -15.83 42.09 -45.92
N GLY A 380 -14.66 41.88 -45.29
CA GLY A 380 -13.57 42.85 -45.24
C GLY A 380 -12.17 42.24 -45.15
N ASN A 381 -11.31 42.88 -44.36
CA ASN A 381 -9.95 42.44 -44.04
C ASN A 381 -9.68 42.67 -42.55
N VAL A 382 -8.95 41.74 -41.93
CA VAL A 382 -8.40 41.92 -40.59
C VAL A 382 -7.31 43.01 -40.61
N THR A 383 -7.46 44.05 -39.79
CA THR A 383 -6.51 45.16 -39.67
C THR A 383 -5.42 44.92 -38.62
N GLN A 384 -5.72 44.12 -37.58
CA GLN A 384 -4.77 43.76 -36.53
C GLN A 384 -5.19 42.50 -35.76
N VAL A 385 -4.21 41.84 -35.15
CA VAL A 385 -4.40 40.80 -34.12
C VAL A 385 -3.58 41.17 -32.89
N GLU A 386 -4.21 41.30 -31.72
CA GLU A 386 -3.53 41.48 -30.44
C GLU A 386 -3.44 40.16 -29.68
N PHE A 387 -2.28 39.86 -29.10
CA PHE A 387 -2.00 38.61 -28.40
C PHE A 387 -1.82 38.85 -26.90
N PHE A 388 -2.26 37.90 -26.07
CA PHE A 388 -2.18 37.95 -24.62
C PHE A 388 -1.75 36.60 -24.03
N ALA A 389 -1.04 36.63 -22.90
CA ALA A 389 -0.81 35.47 -22.04
C ALA A 389 -1.11 35.83 -20.58
N ALA A 390 -1.93 35.01 -19.92
CA ALA A 390 -2.41 35.27 -18.55
C ALA A 390 -2.99 36.70 -18.37
N GLY A 391 -3.69 37.20 -19.40
CA GLY A 391 -4.27 38.54 -19.42
C GLY A 391 -3.31 39.71 -19.70
N ALA A 392 -2.00 39.46 -19.82
CA ALA A 392 -1.03 40.48 -20.20
C ALA A 392 -0.83 40.51 -21.72
N SER A 393 -0.90 41.70 -22.33
CA SER A 393 -0.65 41.88 -23.77
C SER A 393 0.81 41.57 -24.11
N LEU A 394 1.01 40.74 -25.13
CA LEU A 394 2.29 40.34 -25.71
C LEU A 394 2.67 41.23 -26.89
N GLY A 395 1.70 41.88 -27.53
CA GLY A 395 1.89 42.75 -28.69
C GLY A 395 0.74 42.68 -29.68
N VAL A 396 0.75 43.63 -30.63
CA VAL A 396 -0.20 43.72 -31.75
C VAL A 396 0.55 43.46 -33.05
N ASP A 397 0.01 42.58 -33.89
CA ASP A 397 0.48 42.32 -35.25
C ASP A 397 -0.53 42.83 -36.28
N THR A 398 -0.09 43.68 -37.20
CA THR A 398 -0.93 44.30 -38.23
C THR A 398 -0.70 43.68 -39.61
N THR A 399 0.03 42.57 -39.72
CA THR A 399 0.39 41.99 -41.03
C THR A 399 0.34 40.47 -40.98
N ALA A 400 -0.60 39.87 -41.72
CA ALA A 400 -0.66 38.42 -41.86
C ALA A 400 0.62 37.85 -42.51
N PRO A 401 1.11 36.65 -42.09
CA PRO A 401 0.56 35.77 -41.06
C PRO A 401 0.80 36.32 -39.63
N TYR A 402 -0.25 36.33 -38.81
CA TYR A 402 -0.22 37.00 -37.50
C TYR A 402 0.51 36.15 -36.47
N SER A 403 1.53 36.73 -35.82
CA SER A 403 2.28 35.99 -34.80
C SER A 403 2.99 36.88 -33.76
N VAL A 404 3.24 36.32 -32.58
CA VAL A 404 4.12 36.89 -31.56
C VAL A 404 4.98 35.81 -30.91
N SER A 405 6.18 36.19 -30.45
CA SER A 405 7.02 35.32 -29.61
C SER A 405 6.66 35.55 -28.14
N TRP A 406 6.22 34.49 -27.47
CA TRP A 406 5.88 34.48 -26.05
C TRP A 406 6.96 33.75 -25.24
N THR A 407 7.48 34.37 -24.18
CA THR A 407 8.38 33.67 -23.23
C THR A 407 7.58 33.14 -22.03
N ALA A 408 7.48 31.82 -21.91
CA ALA A 408 6.65 31.13 -20.91
C ALA A 408 7.28 31.15 -19.50
N THR A 409 7.17 32.26 -18.77
CA THR A 409 7.89 32.47 -17.50
C THR A 409 7.19 31.94 -16.24
N ASN A 410 5.88 31.71 -16.27
CA ASN A 410 5.08 31.23 -15.14
C ASN A 410 4.70 29.77 -15.36
N THR A 411 4.94 28.90 -14.37
CA THR A 411 4.57 27.47 -14.40
C THR A 411 3.09 27.25 -14.07
N GLY A 412 2.52 26.16 -14.57
CA GLY A 412 1.11 25.81 -14.43
C GLY A 412 0.30 26.19 -15.67
N ASP A 413 -1.02 26.16 -15.57
CA ASP A 413 -1.90 26.44 -16.70
C ASP A 413 -1.94 27.94 -17.02
N ILE A 414 -1.61 28.28 -18.25
CA ILE A 414 -1.60 29.64 -18.78
C ILE A 414 -2.62 29.74 -19.91
N GLN A 415 -3.57 30.67 -19.75
CA GLN A 415 -4.49 31.02 -20.82
C GLN A 415 -3.82 32.00 -21.79
N LEU A 416 -3.67 31.57 -23.04
CA LEU A 416 -3.36 32.42 -24.17
C LEU A 416 -4.66 32.98 -24.75
N LYS A 417 -4.63 34.21 -25.25
CA LYS A 417 -5.76 34.84 -25.92
C LYS A 417 -5.28 35.63 -27.13
N ALA A 418 -6.03 35.59 -28.22
CA ALA A 418 -5.83 36.47 -29.36
C ALA A 418 -7.13 37.23 -29.68
N VAL A 419 -7.01 38.47 -30.15
CA VAL A 419 -8.14 39.33 -30.52
C VAL A 419 -7.89 39.89 -31.92
N ALA A 420 -8.67 39.47 -32.92
CA ALA A 420 -8.63 40.01 -34.28
C ALA A 420 -9.58 41.21 -34.40
N THR A 421 -9.19 42.24 -35.15
CA THR A 421 -10.03 43.42 -35.46
C THR A 421 -10.10 43.62 -36.98
N ASP A 422 -11.28 43.85 -37.56
CA ASP A 422 -11.46 44.14 -39.00
C ASP A 422 -11.29 45.63 -39.35
N ASN A 423 -11.62 46.01 -40.59
CA ASN A 423 -11.61 47.40 -41.09
C ASN A 423 -12.84 48.24 -40.70
N GLU A 424 -13.85 47.60 -40.11
CA GLU A 424 -15.08 48.20 -39.57
C GLU A 424 -15.01 48.36 -38.04
N ALA A 425 -13.89 47.94 -37.43
CA ALA A 425 -13.61 47.91 -36.00
C ALA A 425 -14.41 46.87 -35.20
N ASN A 426 -14.95 45.84 -35.85
CA ASN A 426 -15.49 44.67 -35.14
C ASN A 426 -14.34 43.76 -34.69
N THR A 427 -14.58 43.02 -33.62
CA THR A 427 -13.57 42.17 -33.00
C THR A 427 -14.07 40.74 -32.81
N ALA A 428 -13.19 39.79 -33.05
CA ALA A 428 -13.34 38.40 -32.59
C ALA A 428 -12.21 38.06 -31.64
N GLU A 429 -12.46 37.16 -30.70
CA GLU A 429 -11.43 36.66 -29.79
C GLU A 429 -11.47 35.13 -29.68
N GLU A 430 -10.31 34.56 -29.38
CA GLU A 430 -10.14 33.13 -29.16
C GLU A 430 -9.16 32.91 -28.02
N THR A 431 -9.39 31.87 -27.21
CA THR A 431 -8.51 31.51 -26.10
C THR A 431 -8.00 30.09 -26.23
N LEU A 432 -6.80 29.85 -25.72
CA LEU A 432 -6.13 28.55 -25.73
C LEU A 432 -5.48 28.31 -24.36
N LEU A 433 -5.77 27.17 -23.74
CA LEU A 433 -5.07 26.76 -22.52
C LEU A 433 -3.80 25.98 -22.89
N VAL A 434 -2.68 26.34 -22.26
CA VAL A 434 -1.42 25.60 -22.33
C VAL A 434 -0.88 25.39 -20.92
N THR A 435 -0.18 24.28 -20.69
CA THR A 435 0.48 24.02 -19.40
C THR A 435 1.96 24.36 -19.52
N VAL A 436 2.46 25.23 -18.66
CA VAL A 436 3.89 25.55 -18.61
C VAL A 436 4.54 24.67 -17.54
N SER A 437 5.35 23.71 -17.97
CA SER A 437 6.12 22.83 -17.07
C SER A 437 7.52 23.40 -16.84
N ASN A 438 8.04 23.33 -15.62
CA ASN A 438 9.48 23.53 -15.35
C ASN A 438 10.31 22.27 -15.63
N GLU A 439 9.67 21.12 -15.78
CA GLU A 439 10.32 19.84 -16.04
C GLU A 439 10.15 19.45 -17.51
N PRO A 440 11.25 19.18 -18.26
CA PRO A 440 11.19 18.81 -19.67
C PRO A 440 10.73 17.36 -19.89
N ILE A 441 10.87 16.50 -18.88
CA ILE A 441 10.54 15.07 -18.92
C ILE A 441 9.84 14.70 -17.61
N VAL A 442 8.86 13.79 -17.67
CA VAL A 442 8.33 13.07 -16.50
C VAL A 442 8.59 11.58 -16.65
N ALA A 443 8.90 10.89 -15.56
CA ALA A 443 9.13 9.45 -15.56
C ALA A 443 8.67 8.80 -14.24
N SER A 444 8.15 7.58 -14.33
CA SER A 444 7.77 6.74 -13.18
C SER A 444 8.26 5.31 -13.36
N ILE A 445 8.35 4.58 -12.24
CA ILE A 445 8.75 3.17 -12.20
C ILE A 445 7.87 2.41 -11.21
N SER A 446 7.54 1.16 -11.55
CA SER A 446 6.81 0.24 -10.68
C SER A 446 7.40 -1.17 -10.77
N ALA A 447 7.34 -1.94 -9.67
CA ALA A 447 7.56 -3.38 -9.73
C ALA A 447 6.27 -4.07 -10.20
N THR A 448 6.40 -5.10 -11.04
CA THR A 448 5.25 -5.83 -11.58
C THR A 448 4.96 -7.14 -10.84
N ASN A 449 5.90 -7.59 -10.02
CA ASN A 449 5.80 -8.86 -9.30
C ASN A 449 6.12 -8.71 -7.82
N THR A 450 6.12 -7.53 -7.22
CA THR A 450 6.28 -7.41 -5.76
C THR A 450 5.75 -6.07 -5.29
N SER A 451 5.21 -6.05 -4.08
CA SER A 451 4.74 -4.85 -3.39
C SER A 451 5.82 -4.22 -2.49
N GLY A 452 7.08 -4.64 -2.62
CA GLY A 452 8.21 -4.00 -1.93
C GLY A 452 9.06 -4.92 -1.06
N THR A 453 8.77 -6.22 -0.98
CA THR A 453 9.64 -7.21 -0.32
C THR A 453 9.91 -8.39 -1.25
N VAL A 454 11.13 -8.90 -1.25
CA VAL A 454 11.54 -10.06 -2.05
C VAL A 454 12.56 -10.90 -1.29
N THR A 455 12.50 -12.22 -1.46
CA THR A 455 13.50 -13.14 -0.91
C THR A 455 14.79 -13.14 -1.73
N LEU A 456 15.93 -13.23 -1.04
CA LEU A 456 17.25 -13.30 -1.66
C LEU A 456 17.31 -14.37 -2.77
N GLY A 457 17.74 -13.98 -3.97
CA GLY A 457 17.84 -14.85 -5.13
C GLY A 457 16.59 -14.93 -6.01
N LYS A 458 15.47 -14.31 -5.62
CA LYS A 458 14.25 -14.19 -6.44
C LYS A 458 14.30 -12.94 -7.32
N THR A 459 13.85 -13.05 -8.56
CA THR A 459 13.91 -11.96 -9.54
C THR A 459 12.78 -10.97 -9.35
N VAL A 460 13.09 -9.68 -9.38
CA VAL A 460 12.16 -8.55 -9.41
C VAL A 460 12.05 -8.04 -10.84
N ASN A 461 10.84 -7.82 -11.33
CA ASN A 461 10.55 -7.25 -12.64
C ASN A 461 10.01 -5.83 -12.49
N PHE A 462 10.41 -4.95 -13.40
CA PHE A 462 10.05 -3.53 -13.40
C PHE A 462 9.45 -3.13 -14.73
N THR A 463 8.53 -2.17 -14.65
CA THR A 463 8.05 -1.36 -15.77
C THR A 463 8.32 0.11 -15.49
N ALA A 464 8.61 0.88 -16.52
CA ALA A 464 8.72 2.33 -16.42
C ALA A 464 7.84 3.02 -17.46
N THR A 465 7.37 4.22 -17.13
CA THR A 465 6.70 5.11 -18.08
C THR A 465 7.44 6.43 -18.12
N ALA A 466 7.51 7.07 -19.29
CA ALA A 466 8.11 8.39 -19.42
C ALA A 466 7.51 9.15 -20.60
N SER A 467 7.46 10.48 -20.48
CA SER A 467 7.08 11.39 -21.57
C SER A 467 7.90 12.68 -21.51
N SER A 468 8.16 13.29 -22.66
CA SER A 468 8.89 14.56 -22.79
C SER A 468 8.07 15.56 -23.59
N VAL A 469 8.19 16.83 -23.24
CA VAL A 469 7.44 17.95 -23.86
C VAL A 469 8.27 18.71 -24.89
N VAL A 470 9.57 18.40 -24.96
CA VAL A 470 10.51 19.00 -25.90
C VAL A 470 10.99 17.98 -26.94
N GLY A 471 10.83 16.67 -26.69
CA GLY A 471 11.34 15.60 -27.55
C GLY A 471 10.72 14.22 -27.35
N GLU A 472 11.20 13.27 -28.15
CA GLU A 472 10.85 11.85 -28.02
C GLU A 472 11.77 11.19 -26.98
N ILE A 473 11.24 10.27 -26.17
CA ILE A 473 12.05 9.47 -25.25
C ILE A 473 12.94 8.52 -26.06
N THR A 474 14.24 8.60 -25.86
CA THR A 474 15.24 7.80 -26.61
C THR A 474 15.77 6.61 -25.80
N ALA A 475 15.78 6.72 -24.48
CA ALA A 475 16.22 5.64 -23.59
C ALA A 475 15.67 5.81 -22.17
N ILE A 476 15.41 4.68 -21.51
CA ILE A 476 15.22 4.53 -20.07
C ILE A 476 16.40 3.72 -19.52
N GLU A 477 17.14 4.27 -18.56
CA GLU A 477 18.19 3.57 -17.81
C GLU A 477 17.65 3.16 -16.43
N PHE A 478 17.53 1.86 -16.18
CA PHE A 478 17.13 1.33 -14.89
C PHE A 478 18.36 1.23 -13.98
N MET A 479 18.22 1.63 -12.72
CA MET A 479 19.29 1.63 -11.74
C MET A 479 18.86 1.01 -10.42
N VAL A 480 19.81 0.33 -9.76
CA VAL A 480 19.67 -0.24 -8.41
C VAL A 480 20.69 0.45 -7.51
N ASN A 481 20.24 1.08 -6.42
CA ASN A 481 21.08 1.90 -5.53
C ASN A 481 21.92 2.95 -6.29
N GLY A 482 21.34 3.52 -7.35
CA GLY A 482 22.00 4.48 -8.23
C GLY A 482 23.03 3.90 -9.20
N ALA A 483 23.27 2.58 -9.18
CA ALA A 483 24.12 1.90 -10.17
C ALA A 483 23.29 1.41 -11.35
N ALA A 484 23.77 1.63 -12.57
CA ALA A 484 23.10 1.18 -13.79
C ALA A 484 22.94 -0.35 -13.81
N LEU A 485 21.71 -0.80 -14.02
CA LEU A 485 21.32 -2.21 -14.18
C LEU A 485 21.21 -2.57 -15.66
N SER A 486 20.35 -1.84 -16.38
CA SER A 486 20.05 -2.06 -17.79
C SER A 486 19.50 -0.78 -18.43
N SER A 487 19.42 -0.76 -19.75
CA SER A 487 18.75 0.29 -20.51
C SER A 487 17.76 -0.30 -21.49
N ASP A 488 16.61 0.34 -21.65
CA ASP A 488 15.60 -0.01 -22.65
C ASP A 488 15.25 1.21 -23.51
N SER A 489 15.09 1.01 -24.81
CA SER A 489 14.76 2.06 -25.78
C SER A 489 13.42 1.82 -26.47
N ASN A 490 12.76 0.69 -26.18
CA ASN A 490 11.54 0.29 -26.85
C ASN A 490 10.41 0.20 -25.83
N GLU A 491 9.30 0.88 -26.10
CA GLU A 491 8.11 0.75 -25.27
C GLU A 491 7.39 -0.60 -25.54
N PRO A 492 6.89 -1.31 -24.50
CA PRO A 492 6.92 -0.98 -23.08
C PRO A 492 8.30 -1.16 -22.43
N TYR A 493 8.75 -0.15 -21.68
CA TYR A 493 10.07 -0.16 -21.04
C TYR A 493 10.10 -1.13 -19.85
N THR A 494 10.97 -2.13 -19.91
CA THR A 494 11.03 -3.18 -18.89
C THR A 494 12.46 -3.52 -18.46
N ALA A 495 12.60 -3.99 -17.23
CA ALA A 495 13.85 -4.52 -16.71
C ALA A 495 13.60 -5.61 -15.67
N SER A 496 14.62 -6.42 -15.37
CA SER A 496 14.58 -7.40 -14.30
C SER A 496 15.89 -7.40 -13.51
N TRP A 497 15.79 -7.70 -12.22
CA TRP A 497 16.90 -7.68 -11.28
C TRP A 497 16.77 -8.82 -10.26
N THR A 498 17.84 -9.58 -10.08
CA THR A 498 17.93 -10.58 -9.01
C THR A 498 18.92 -10.07 -7.95
N PRO A 499 18.49 -9.87 -6.69
CA PRO A 499 19.35 -9.38 -5.63
C PRO A 499 20.40 -10.43 -5.24
N GLY A 500 21.65 -9.99 -5.09
CA GLY A 500 22.77 -10.83 -4.65
C GLY A 500 23.02 -10.80 -3.14
N SER A 501 22.34 -9.93 -2.40
CA SER A 501 22.47 -9.79 -0.94
C SER A 501 21.17 -9.28 -0.31
N MET A 502 20.98 -9.53 0.98
CA MET A 502 19.88 -8.96 1.77
C MET A 502 20.09 -7.45 1.99
N GLY A 503 19.00 -6.73 2.27
CA GLY A 503 19.00 -5.31 2.60
C GLY A 503 17.95 -4.53 1.82
N SER A 504 17.87 -3.22 2.09
CA SER A 504 16.98 -2.32 1.35
C SER A 504 17.69 -1.84 0.08
N TYR A 505 16.96 -1.82 -1.03
CA TYR A 505 17.41 -1.36 -2.34
C TYR A 505 16.46 -0.32 -2.89
N THR A 506 17.02 0.71 -3.52
CA THR A 506 16.27 1.74 -4.22
C THR A 506 16.40 1.52 -5.72
N ILE A 507 15.27 1.37 -6.41
CA ILE A 507 15.20 1.19 -7.86
C ILE A 507 14.68 2.48 -8.48
N THR A 508 15.35 2.97 -9.51
CA THR A 508 14.97 4.21 -10.22
C THR A 508 15.09 4.01 -11.72
N ALA A 509 14.26 4.71 -12.49
CA ALA A 509 14.36 4.79 -13.95
C ALA A 509 14.77 6.20 -14.37
N LYS A 510 15.83 6.33 -15.16
CA LYS A 510 16.27 7.60 -15.75
C LYS A 510 15.87 7.66 -17.21
N ALA A 511 14.94 8.56 -17.54
CA ALA A 511 14.53 8.82 -18.91
C ALA A 511 15.41 9.88 -19.57
N THR A 512 15.74 9.70 -20.85
CA THR A 512 16.48 10.68 -21.66
C THR A 512 15.75 10.92 -22.99
N ASP A 513 15.53 12.17 -23.37
CA ASP A 513 14.89 12.53 -24.63
C ASP A 513 15.88 12.83 -25.78
N SER A 514 15.35 13.09 -26.97
CA SER A 514 16.13 13.36 -28.17
C SER A 514 16.85 14.72 -28.20
N GLN A 515 16.62 15.61 -27.23
CA GLN A 515 17.43 16.82 -27.02
C GLN A 515 18.48 16.65 -25.92
N GLY A 516 18.55 15.47 -25.31
CA GLY A 516 19.50 15.15 -24.25
C GLY A 516 19.09 15.66 -22.87
N ASN A 517 17.83 16.06 -22.68
CA ASN A 517 17.30 16.28 -21.33
C ASN A 517 17.15 14.92 -20.64
N SER A 518 17.28 14.89 -19.32
CA SER A 518 17.08 13.66 -18.56
C SER A 518 16.45 13.92 -17.20
N ILE A 519 15.55 13.04 -16.76
CA ILE A 519 14.99 13.01 -15.41
C ILE A 519 15.13 11.61 -14.83
N THR A 520 15.24 11.52 -13.51
CA THR A 520 15.17 10.25 -12.77
C THR A 520 13.84 10.20 -12.02
N SER A 521 13.14 9.07 -12.12
CA SER A 521 11.89 8.82 -11.42
C SER A 521 12.06 8.92 -9.90
N SER A 522 10.94 8.98 -9.18
CA SER A 522 10.93 8.62 -7.76
C SER A 522 11.52 7.21 -7.56
N ALA A 523 12.12 6.99 -6.39
CA ALA A 523 12.70 5.70 -6.05
C ALA A 523 11.63 4.72 -5.59
N LEU A 524 11.60 3.54 -6.20
CA LEU A 524 10.88 2.38 -5.72
C LEU A 524 11.75 1.64 -4.70
N SER A 525 11.24 1.41 -3.50
CA SER A 525 11.98 0.69 -2.46
C SER A 525 11.65 -0.80 -2.50
N ILE A 526 12.70 -1.64 -2.56
CA ILE A 526 12.60 -3.09 -2.48
C ILE A 526 13.42 -3.57 -1.28
N ASN A 527 12.77 -4.19 -0.31
CA ASN A 527 13.40 -4.83 0.83
C ASN A 527 13.73 -6.29 0.48
N VAL A 528 15.02 -6.62 0.43
CA VAL A 528 15.46 -7.99 0.20
C VAL A 528 15.68 -8.65 1.55
N ILE A 529 14.80 -9.59 1.88
CA ILE A 529 14.93 -10.42 3.07
C ILE A 529 15.67 -11.71 2.72
N GLY A 530 16.22 -12.36 3.74
CA GLY A 530 16.68 -13.73 3.56
C GLY A 530 15.48 -14.61 3.22
N ALA A 531 15.72 -15.70 2.48
CA ALA A 531 14.77 -16.79 2.53
C ALA A 531 14.61 -17.12 4.01
N PRO A 532 13.38 -17.16 4.56
CA PRO A 532 13.16 -17.56 5.93
C PRO A 532 13.97 -18.81 6.15
N VAL A 533 14.86 -18.76 7.15
CA VAL A 533 15.63 -19.92 7.59
C VAL A 533 14.61 -20.81 8.29
N GLY A 534 13.71 -21.38 7.50
CA GLY A 534 12.72 -22.31 7.96
C GLY A 534 13.49 -23.50 8.50
N GLN A 535 13.06 -23.98 9.64
CA GLN A 535 13.53 -25.25 10.17
C GLN A 535 13.45 -26.31 9.07
N THR A 536 14.48 -27.16 8.97
CA THR A 536 14.51 -28.27 8.01
C THR A 536 13.25 -29.12 8.18
N HIS A 537 12.96 -29.47 9.44
CA HIS A 537 11.77 -30.20 9.87
C HIS A 537 10.78 -29.23 10.49
N LYS A 538 9.52 -29.30 10.08
CA LYS A 538 8.48 -28.35 10.47
C LYS A 538 7.34 -29.04 11.22
N LEU A 539 6.79 -28.36 12.22
CA LEU A 539 5.48 -28.66 12.79
C LEU A 539 4.45 -27.72 12.15
N ILE A 540 3.49 -28.30 11.44
CA ILE A 540 2.46 -27.59 10.67
C ILE A 540 1.11 -27.77 11.36
N GLY A 541 0.31 -26.72 11.48
CA GLY A 541 -0.97 -26.81 12.16
C GLY A 541 -2.03 -25.90 11.57
N TYR A 542 -3.24 -26.44 11.43
CA TYR A 542 -4.42 -25.66 11.08
C TYR A 542 -4.91 -24.83 12.27
N TRP A 543 -5.15 -23.54 12.06
CA TRP A 543 -5.75 -22.64 13.04
C TRP A 543 -7.19 -22.33 12.63
N HIS A 544 -8.15 -22.48 13.55
CA HIS A 544 -9.57 -22.28 13.25
C HIS A 544 -9.97 -20.80 13.30
N ASP A 545 -10.47 -20.28 12.18
CA ASP A 545 -11.16 -18.99 12.07
C ASP A 545 -12.67 -19.10 12.36
N PHE A 546 -13.06 -20.15 13.08
CA PHE A 546 -14.45 -20.47 13.38
C PHE A 546 -14.58 -21.16 14.73
N VAL A 547 -15.81 -21.17 15.26
CA VAL A 547 -16.14 -21.86 16.51
C VAL A 547 -16.49 -23.31 16.21
N ASN A 548 -15.89 -24.23 16.95
CA ASN A 548 -16.31 -25.63 16.98
C ASN A 548 -16.13 -26.19 18.41
N PRO A 549 -16.35 -27.50 18.67
CA PRO A 549 -16.20 -28.05 20.00
C PRO A 549 -14.80 -27.90 20.65
N ALA A 550 -13.75 -27.54 19.89
CA ALA A 550 -12.44 -27.19 20.43
C ALA A 550 -12.40 -25.82 21.14
N GLY A 551 -13.42 -24.97 20.93
CA GLY A 551 -13.57 -23.67 21.56
C GLY A 551 -13.60 -22.50 20.57
N CYS A 552 -13.32 -21.30 21.10
CA CYS A 552 -13.22 -20.08 20.30
C CYS A 552 -11.94 -20.07 19.45
N PRO A 553 -11.94 -19.33 18.32
CA PRO A 553 -10.71 -18.92 17.65
C PRO A 553 -9.72 -18.32 18.66
N MET A 554 -8.47 -18.78 18.57
CA MET A 554 -7.41 -18.38 19.50
C MET A 554 -6.72 -17.11 18.95
N PRO A 555 -6.54 -16.04 19.72
CA PRO A 555 -5.69 -14.92 19.28
C PRO A 555 -4.30 -15.41 18.86
N LEU A 556 -3.79 -14.96 17.70
CA LEU A 556 -2.55 -15.50 17.14
C LEU A 556 -1.33 -15.31 18.06
N LYS A 557 -1.28 -14.23 18.84
CA LYS A 557 -0.27 -14.05 19.91
C LYS A 557 -0.22 -15.16 20.97
N GLU A 558 -1.28 -15.95 21.13
CA GLU A 558 -1.32 -17.08 22.08
C GLU A 558 -0.80 -18.39 21.47
N ILE A 559 -0.42 -18.38 20.19
CA ILE A 559 0.03 -19.59 19.51
C ILE A 559 1.34 -20.10 20.12
N SER A 560 1.44 -21.41 20.28
CA SER A 560 2.67 -22.03 20.78
C SER A 560 3.83 -21.73 19.84
N SER A 561 5.00 -21.42 20.41
CA SER A 561 6.21 -21.18 19.64
C SER A 561 6.66 -22.40 18.82
N LYS A 562 6.14 -23.59 19.14
CA LYS A 562 6.45 -24.86 18.47
C LYS A 562 5.93 -24.96 17.03
N TRP A 563 4.94 -24.16 16.65
CA TRP A 563 4.37 -24.21 15.28
C TRP A 563 5.25 -23.43 14.31
N ASP A 564 5.67 -24.05 13.22
CA ASP A 564 6.53 -23.45 12.20
C ASP A 564 5.72 -22.94 10.99
N VAL A 565 4.65 -23.67 10.64
CA VAL A 565 3.71 -23.31 9.57
C VAL A 565 2.30 -23.32 10.15
N ILE A 566 1.56 -22.24 9.92
CA ILE A 566 0.23 -22.01 10.46
C ILE A 566 -0.74 -21.85 9.28
N ASP A 567 -1.63 -22.81 9.12
CA ASP A 567 -2.61 -22.83 8.03
C ASP A 567 -3.92 -22.21 8.57
N ILE A 568 -4.25 -20.99 8.12
CA ILE A 568 -5.49 -20.31 8.54
C ILE A 568 -6.68 -20.98 7.84
N ALA A 569 -7.49 -21.68 8.62
CA ALA A 569 -8.68 -22.41 8.18
C ALA A 569 -9.96 -21.58 8.41
N PHE A 570 -10.65 -21.11 7.38
CA PHE A 570 -10.35 -21.23 5.94
C PHE A 570 -10.73 -19.94 5.22
N ALA A 571 -10.30 -19.80 3.97
CA ALA A 571 -10.93 -18.85 3.07
C ALA A 571 -12.40 -19.22 2.81
N ASP A 572 -13.25 -18.21 2.72
CA ASP A 572 -14.66 -18.36 2.39
C ASP A 572 -14.84 -18.53 0.88
N ASN A 573 -15.66 -19.50 0.49
CA ASN A 573 -16.08 -19.68 -0.90
C ASN A 573 -17.60 -19.65 -1.00
N ASP A 574 -18.14 -18.77 -1.84
CA ASP A 574 -19.55 -18.82 -2.18
C ASP A 574 -19.80 -19.98 -3.15
N ARG A 575 -20.72 -20.88 -2.76
CA ARG A 575 -21.13 -22.05 -3.55
C ARG A 575 -21.72 -21.68 -4.92
N ASN A 576 -22.18 -20.44 -5.09
CA ASN A 576 -22.64 -19.88 -6.37
C ASN A 576 -21.69 -18.80 -6.92
N SER A 577 -20.45 -18.75 -6.43
CA SER A 577 -19.43 -17.78 -6.84
C SER A 577 -19.05 -17.96 -8.32
N ASN A 578 -18.64 -16.86 -8.92
CA ASN A 578 -18.00 -16.78 -10.24
C ASN A 578 -16.47 -16.98 -10.13
N GLY A 579 -15.99 -17.82 -9.20
CA GLY A 579 -14.57 -18.05 -8.93
C GLY A 579 -13.92 -17.10 -7.92
N THR A 580 -14.63 -16.05 -7.47
CA THR A 580 -14.17 -15.15 -6.42
C THR A 580 -14.07 -15.88 -5.08
N VAL A 581 -12.94 -15.68 -4.39
CA VAL A 581 -12.67 -16.14 -3.02
C VAL A 581 -12.80 -14.95 -2.07
N HIS A 582 -13.26 -15.20 -0.84
CA HIS A 582 -13.31 -14.22 0.23
C HIS A 582 -12.51 -14.73 1.44
N PHE A 583 -12.13 -13.82 2.33
CA PHE A 583 -11.63 -14.18 3.65
C PHE A 583 -12.23 -13.20 4.65
N ASN A 584 -13.07 -13.72 5.54
CA ASN A 584 -13.69 -12.94 6.60
C ASN A 584 -13.22 -13.46 7.96
N LEU A 585 -12.29 -12.74 8.58
CA LEU A 585 -11.84 -13.03 9.93
C LEU A 585 -13.04 -13.15 10.89
N PHE A 586 -12.98 -14.12 11.81
CA PHE A 586 -14.05 -14.41 12.75
C PHE A 586 -14.62 -13.15 13.42
N SER A 587 -15.87 -12.81 13.06
CA SER A 587 -16.57 -11.60 13.52
C SER A 587 -17.68 -11.88 14.54
N GLY A 588 -17.77 -13.12 15.02
CA GLY A 588 -18.80 -13.60 15.95
C GLY A 588 -19.75 -14.61 15.33
N ASP A 589 -20.37 -15.44 16.19
CA ASP A 589 -21.34 -16.47 15.79
C ASP A 589 -22.57 -16.38 16.69
N ILE A 590 -23.77 -16.35 16.09
CA ILE A 590 -25.06 -16.28 16.80
C ILE A 590 -25.33 -17.47 17.72
N HIS A 591 -24.63 -18.58 17.51
CA HIS A 591 -24.69 -19.81 18.30
C HIS A 591 -23.57 -19.93 19.34
N SER A 592 -22.72 -18.91 19.46
CA SER A 592 -21.58 -18.87 20.38
C SER A 592 -21.53 -17.57 21.19
N THR A 593 -20.74 -17.58 22.27
CA THR A 593 -20.38 -16.37 23.04
C THR A 593 -18.93 -15.94 22.78
N CYS A 594 -18.27 -16.52 21.78
CA CYS A 594 -16.91 -16.17 21.42
C CYS A 594 -16.83 -14.71 20.92
N PRO A 595 -15.84 -13.92 21.40
CA PRO A 595 -15.67 -12.55 20.93
C PRO A 595 -15.19 -12.54 19.47
N ALA A 596 -15.58 -11.51 18.73
CA ALA A 596 -15.00 -11.21 17.43
C ALA A 596 -13.49 -10.95 17.59
N LEU A 597 -12.71 -11.35 16.59
CA LEU A 597 -11.29 -11.02 16.50
C LEU A 597 -11.13 -9.63 15.86
N ASP A 598 -10.12 -8.89 16.32
CA ASP A 598 -9.76 -7.60 15.73
C ASP A 598 -8.82 -7.82 14.53
N ALA A 599 -9.21 -7.30 13.37
CA ALA A 599 -8.46 -7.51 12.14
C ALA A 599 -7.09 -6.81 12.15
N SER A 600 -6.95 -5.66 12.82
CA SER A 600 -5.67 -4.98 12.94
C SER A 600 -4.72 -5.74 13.86
N GLU A 601 -5.22 -6.23 14.99
CA GLU A 601 -4.46 -7.08 15.91
C GLU A 601 -4.05 -8.39 15.23
N PHE A 602 -4.95 -9.02 14.47
CA PHE A 602 -4.64 -10.26 13.75
C PHE A 602 -3.51 -10.08 12.74
N LYS A 603 -3.54 -9.01 11.93
CA LYS A 603 -2.45 -8.69 10.98
C LYS A 603 -1.13 -8.38 11.70
N GLN A 604 -1.18 -7.67 12.83
CA GLN A 604 0.02 -7.39 13.64
C GLN A 604 0.62 -8.67 14.22
N ASP A 605 -0.21 -9.55 14.77
CA ASP A 605 0.22 -10.84 15.31
C ASP A 605 0.81 -11.73 14.20
N MET A 606 0.20 -11.77 13.02
CA MET A 606 0.76 -12.46 11.85
C MET A 606 2.17 -11.95 11.52
N ALA A 607 2.33 -10.63 11.36
CA ALA A 607 3.62 -10.01 11.07
C ALA A 607 4.66 -10.31 12.16
N ALA A 608 4.26 -10.32 13.43
CA ALA A 608 5.14 -10.65 14.56
C ALA A 608 5.59 -12.12 14.55
N LEU A 609 4.72 -13.04 14.15
CA LEU A 609 5.04 -14.46 13.99
C LEU A 609 5.93 -14.70 12.77
N GLN A 610 5.66 -14.02 11.65
CA GLN A 610 6.51 -14.04 10.45
C GLN A 610 7.90 -13.49 10.72
N ALA A 611 8.02 -12.43 11.52
CA ALA A 611 9.31 -11.89 11.97
C ALA A 611 10.11 -12.88 12.83
N GLN A 612 9.45 -13.89 13.42
CA GLN A 612 10.10 -15.01 14.13
C GLN A 612 10.46 -16.18 13.18
N GLY A 613 10.23 -16.03 11.87
CA GLY A 613 10.52 -17.05 10.86
C GLY A 613 9.40 -18.07 10.64
N LYS A 614 8.20 -17.85 11.20
CA LYS A 614 7.03 -18.70 10.97
C LYS A 614 6.42 -18.41 9.60
N ARG A 615 5.79 -19.41 9.00
CA ARG A 615 4.97 -19.24 7.79
C ARG A 615 3.50 -19.26 8.15
N ILE A 616 2.74 -18.34 7.57
CA ILE A 616 1.30 -18.25 7.76
C ILE A 616 0.66 -18.25 6.38
N VAL A 617 -0.05 -19.32 6.06
CA VAL A 617 -0.72 -19.47 4.76
C VAL A 617 -2.23 -19.49 4.94
N LEU A 618 -2.94 -19.02 3.93
CA LEU A 618 -4.40 -19.11 3.89
C LEU A 618 -4.80 -20.45 3.28
N SER A 619 -5.57 -21.26 4.01
CA SER A 619 -6.04 -22.55 3.50
C SER A 619 -7.35 -22.42 2.72
N LEU A 620 -7.38 -23.05 1.55
CA LEU A 620 -8.51 -23.14 0.66
C LEU A 620 -9.11 -24.54 0.77
N GLY A 621 -10.21 -24.67 1.50
CA GLY A 621 -10.75 -25.99 1.79
C GLY A 621 -11.83 -26.02 2.86
N GLY A 622 -11.82 -27.11 3.62
CA GLY A 622 -12.81 -27.43 4.64
C GLY A 622 -14.08 -28.08 4.09
N ALA A 623 -14.91 -28.60 5.01
CA ALA A 623 -16.13 -29.37 4.72
C ALA A 623 -17.15 -28.66 3.81
N GLU A 624 -17.05 -27.34 3.70
CA GLU A 624 -17.93 -26.50 2.89
C GLU A 624 -17.20 -25.72 1.78
N GLY A 625 -15.88 -25.90 1.63
CA GLY A 625 -14.96 -25.21 0.72
C GLY A 625 -15.09 -25.60 -0.75
N ASN A 626 -16.20 -25.20 -1.38
CA ASN A 626 -16.45 -25.47 -2.80
C ASN A 626 -15.82 -24.39 -3.69
N ILE A 627 -14.64 -24.67 -4.26
CA ILE A 627 -14.03 -23.80 -5.26
C ILE A 627 -14.70 -23.99 -6.62
N THR A 628 -15.11 -22.89 -7.26
CA THR A 628 -15.68 -22.89 -8.61
C THR A 628 -14.65 -22.40 -9.62
N LEU A 629 -14.12 -23.32 -10.44
CA LEU A 629 -13.19 -23.01 -11.54
C LEU A 629 -13.66 -23.71 -12.82
N ASN A 630 -14.77 -23.26 -13.40
CA ASN A 630 -15.36 -23.85 -14.60
C ASN A 630 -14.98 -23.08 -15.88
N THR A 631 -14.85 -21.75 -15.77
CA THR A 631 -14.63 -20.84 -16.90
C THR A 631 -13.32 -20.06 -16.78
N ASP A 632 -12.88 -19.42 -17.88
CA ASP A 632 -11.71 -18.52 -17.86
C ASP A 632 -11.96 -17.28 -16.99
N ALA A 633 -13.22 -16.82 -16.91
CA ALA A 633 -13.60 -15.74 -16.01
C ALA A 633 -13.49 -16.17 -14.54
N ASP A 634 -13.89 -17.42 -14.22
CA ASP A 634 -13.75 -17.95 -12.87
C ASP A 634 -12.29 -18.00 -12.44
N GLU A 635 -11.40 -18.45 -13.33
CA GLU A 635 -9.95 -18.49 -13.10
C GLU A 635 -9.37 -17.09 -12.89
N ALA A 636 -9.78 -16.10 -13.68
CA ALA A 636 -9.34 -14.72 -13.51
C ALA A 636 -9.79 -14.12 -12.16
N ASN A 637 -11.05 -14.34 -11.76
CA ASN A 637 -11.58 -13.86 -10.49
C ASN A 637 -10.90 -14.55 -9.30
N PHE A 638 -10.64 -15.85 -9.40
CA PHE A 638 -9.90 -16.61 -8.40
C PHE A 638 -8.49 -16.07 -8.20
N VAL A 639 -7.77 -15.81 -9.30
CA VAL A 639 -6.43 -15.22 -9.26
C VAL A 639 -6.47 -13.82 -8.66
N SER A 640 -7.37 -12.95 -9.10
CA SER A 640 -7.46 -11.56 -8.61
C SER A 640 -7.77 -11.53 -7.12
N SER A 641 -8.87 -12.17 -6.71
CA SER A 641 -9.33 -12.14 -5.32
C SER A 641 -8.32 -12.73 -4.33
N LEU A 642 -7.65 -13.84 -4.65
CA LEU A 642 -6.61 -14.38 -3.78
C LEU A 642 -5.34 -13.52 -3.77
N THR A 643 -4.95 -12.93 -4.90
CA THR A 643 -3.82 -11.99 -4.94
C THR A 643 -4.11 -10.79 -4.02
N GLU A 644 -5.33 -10.25 -4.07
CA GLU A 644 -5.80 -9.15 -3.23
C GLU A 644 -5.86 -9.55 -1.75
N ILE A 645 -6.40 -10.71 -1.42
CA ILE A 645 -6.46 -11.21 -0.03
C ILE A 645 -5.06 -11.39 0.55
N ILE A 646 -4.15 -12.00 -0.21
CA ILE A 646 -2.76 -12.21 0.23
C ILE A 646 -2.07 -10.87 0.48
N ALA A 647 -2.24 -9.89 -0.42
CA ALA A 647 -1.67 -8.57 -0.26
C ALA A 647 -2.28 -7.80 0.93
N GLU A 648 -3.60 -7.88 1.11
CA GLU A 648 -4.33 -7.18 2.17
C GLU A 648 -4.01 -7.71 3.56
N TRP A 649 -3.89 -9.03 3.70
CA TRP A 649 -3.70 -9.69 5.01
C TRP A 649 -2.25 -10.03 5.31
N GLY A 650 -1.38 -10.07 4.31
CA GLY A 650 0.04 -10.38 4.48
C GLY A 650 0.33 -11.87 4.63
N PHE A 651 -0.45 -12.75 3.99
CA PHE A 651 -0.17 -14.19 4.00
C PHE A 651 1.13 -14.53 3.24
N ASP A 652 1.89 -15.52 3.72
CA ASP A 652 3.08 -16.04 3.03
C ASP A 652 2.74 -16.86 1.78
N GLY A 653 1.50 -17.33 1.66
CA GLY A 653 1.03 -18.13 0.55
C GLY A 653 -0.27 -18.86 0.83
N LEU A 654 -0.44 -20.02 0.19
CA LEU A 654 -1.71 -20.74 0.13
C LEU A 654 -1.53 -22.21 0.49
N ASP A 655 -2.51 -22.75 1.20
CA ASP A 655 -2.68 -24.19 1.41
C ASP A 655 -3.88 -24.70 0.60
N ILE A 656 -3.71 -25.81 -0.12
CA ILE A 656 -4.77 -26.41 -0.94
C ILE A 656 -5.31 -27.65 -0.23
N ASP A 657 -6.44 -27.48 0.45
CA ASP A 657 -7.15 -28.50 1.24
C ASP A 657 -8.51 -28.85 0.61
N LEU A 658 -8.51 -29.17 -0.69
CA LEU A 658 -9.73 -29.54 -1.39
C LEU A 658 -10.09 -31.00 -1.15
N GLU A 659 -11.18 -31.18 -0.43
CA GLU A 659 -11.80 -32.46 -0.11
C GLU A 659 -12.94 -32.84 -1.07
N SER A 660 -13.67 -33.91 -0.76
CA SER A 660 -14.72 -34.48 -1.63
C SER A 660 -15.85 -33.51 -2.03
N GLY A 661 -16.03 -32.41 -1.31
CA GLY A 661 -16.95 -31.32 -1.66
C GLY A 661 -16.58 -30.56 -2.93
N SER A 662 -15.28 -30.31 -3.17
CA SER A 662 -14.80 -29.36 -4.20
C SER A 662 -14.85 -29.90 -5.65
N ASN A 663 -15.45 -31.09 -5.86
CA ASN A 663 -15.61 -31.74 -7.17
C ASN A 663 -14.29 -31.91 -7.97
N LEU A 664 -13.15 -31.98 -7.28
CA LEU A 664 -11.85 -32.27 -7.89
C LEU A 664 -11.79 -33.76 -8.29
N LEU A 665 -12.12 -34.03 -9.54
CA LEU A 665 -12.10 -35.37 -10.13
C LEU A 665 -11.23 -35.37 -11.39
N HIS A 666 -10.77 -36.54 -11.79
CA HIS A 666 -10.09 -36.71 -13.08
C HIS A 666 -10.90 -36.12 -14.25
N GLY A 667 -10.27 -35.24 -15.02
CA GLY A 667 -10.84 -34.60 -16.21
C GLY A 667 -11.75 -33.40 -15.93
N THR A 668 -11.88 -32.96 -14.68
CA THR A 668 -12.66 -31.76 -14.32
C THR A 668 -11.92 -30.47 -14.66
N GLN A 669 -12.66 -29.38 -14.83
CA GLN A 669 -12.07 -28.06 -15.14
C GLN A 669 -11.20 -27.55 -14.00
N ILE A 670 -11.62 -27.74 -12.75
CA ILE A 670 -10.81 -27.39 -11.57
C ILE A 670 -9.44 -28.10 -11.58
N GLN A 671 -9.38 -29.37 -12.00
CA GLN A 671 -8.12 -30.11 -12.10
C GLN A 671 -7.16 -29.49 -13.12
N ALA A 672 -7.68 -28.94 -14.21
CA ALA A 672 -6.88 -28.32 -15.27
C ALA A 672 -6.51 -26.85 -14.98
N ARG A 673 -7.39 -26.11 -14.29
CA ARG A 673 -7.26 -24.67 -14.08
C ARG A 673 -6.48 -24.32 -12.81
N LEU A 674 -6.69 -25.07 -11.72
CA LEU A 674 -6.10 -24.74 -10.43
C LEU A 674 -4.55 -24.61 -10.47
N PRO A 675 -3.79 -25.49 -11.15
CA PRO A 675 -2.34 -25.30 -11.27
C PRO A 675 -1.92 -24.03 -12.00
N ARG A 676 -2.68 -23.63 -13.03
CA ARG A 676 -2.40 -22.39 -13.78
C ARG A 676 -2.70 -21.17 -12.93
N ALA A 677 -3.82 -21.19 -12.23
CA ALA A 677 -4.22 -20.14 -11.31
C ALA A 677 -3.18 -19.94 -10.20
N LEU A 678 -2.73 -21.02 -9.56
CA LEU A 678 -1.71 -20.96 -8.50
C LEU A 678 -0.36 -20.45 -9.01
N LYS A 679 0.09 -20.86 -10.20
CA LYS A 679 1.29 -20.29 -10.83
C LYS A 679 1.14 -18.80 -11.10
N GLN A 680 -0.05 -18.35 -11.51
CA GLN A 680 -0.30 -16.93 -11.75
C GLN A 680 -0.32 -16.13 -10.43
N ILE A 681 -0.92 -16.66 -9.37
CA ILE A 681 -0.88 -16.05 -8.04
C ILE A 681 0.56 -15.96 -7.53
N GLU A 682 1.35 -17.03 -7.67
CA GLU A 682 2.77 -17.02 -7.32
C GLU A 682 3.54 -15.91 -8.06
N ILE A 683 3.29 -15.74 -9.37
CA ILE A 683 3.88 -14.66 -10.16
C ILE A 683 3.46 -13.30 -9.61
N ASN A 684 2.18 -13.11 -9.30
CA ASN A 684 1.65 -11.86 -8.75
C ASN A 684 2.25 -11.54 -7.36
N MET A 685 2.58 -12.57 -6.57
CA MET A 685 3.26 -12.46 -5.27
C MET A 685 4.78 -12.26 -5.37
N GLY A 686 5.38 -12.44 -6.55
CA GLY A 686 6.82 -12.28 -6.75
C GLY A 686 7.67 -13.53 -6.78
N GLY A 687 7.04 -14.68 -7.00
CA GLY A 687 7.74 -15.94 -7.12
C GLY A 687 8.20 -16.51 -5.78
N ASP A 688 7.60 -16.08 -4.67
CA ASP A 688 7.94 -16.51 -3.31
C ASP A 688 6.73 -16.95 -2.49
N MET A 689 5.68 -17.41 -3.18
CA MET A 689 4.50 -17.99 -2.53
C MET A 689 4.88 -19.28 -1.82
N TYR A 690 4.62 -19.36 -0.51
CA TYR A 690 4.72 -20.61 0.23
C TYR A 690 3.49 -21.47 -0.07
N LEU A 691 3.66 -22.51 -0.89
CA LEU A 691 2.57 -23.34 -1.37
C LEU A 691 2.55 -24.69 -0.67
N THR A 692 1.45 -25.00 0.00
CA THR A 692 1.21 -26.32 0.60
C THR A 692 -0.04 -26.99 0.04
N MET A 693 -0.15 -28.30 0.24
CA MET A 693 -1.33 -29.08 -0.11
C MET A 693 -1.61 -30.16 0.94
N ALA A 694 -2.88 -30.35 1.26
CA ALA A 694 -3.35 -31.32 2.24
C ALA A 694 -4.39 -32.32 1.69
N PRO A 695 -4.16 -32.98 0.53
CA PRO A 695 -5.14 -33.93 0.01
C PRO A 695 -5.28 -35.16 0.92
N GLU A 696 -6.47 -35.76 0.95
CA GLU A 696 -6.66 -37.09 1.52
C GLU A 696 -5.90 -38.15 0.71
N HIS A 697 -5.38 -39.20 1.37
CA HIS A 697 -4.55 -40.21 0.69
C HIS A 697 -5.20 -40.94 -0.51
N PRO A 698 -6.55 -41.07 -0.65
CA PRO A 698 -7.14 -41.57 -1.89
C PRO A 698 -6.83 -40.71 -3.12
N TYR A 699 -6.69 -39.40 -2.95
CA TYR A 699 -6.41 -38.46 -4.05
C TYR A 699 -4.97 -38.50 -4.54
N VAL A 700 -4.06 -39.13 -3.79
CA VAL A 700 -2.64 -39.24 -4.14
C VAL A 700 -2.23 -40.71 -4.22
N GLN A 701 -1.90 -41.36 -3.10
CA GLN A 701 -1.46 -42.76 -3.06
C GLN A 701 -2.54 -43.73 -3.57
N GLY A 702 -3.82 -43.37 -3.42
CA GLY A 702 -4.94 -44.11 -4.01
C GLY A 702 -4.82 -44.30 -5.53
N GLY A 703 -4.06 -43.44 -6.23
CA GLY A 703 -3.70 -43.59 -7.63
C GLY A 703 -3.08 -44.95 -7.99
N MET A 704 -2.45 -45.63 -7.02
CA MET A 704 -1.92 -46.99 -7.16
C MET A 704 -3.04 -48.04 -7.32
N VAL A 705 -4.18 -47.81 -6.67
CA VAL A 705 -5.34 -48.73 -6.64
C VAL A 705 -6.26 -48.48 -7.83
N ALA A 706 -6.58 -47.21 -8.09
CA ALA A 706 -7.39 -46.77 -9.21
C ALA A 706 -6.94 -45.37 -9.64
N TYR A 707 -7.07 -45.04 -10.92
CA TYR A 707 -6.70 -43.72 -11.46
C TYR A 707 -7.90 -43.12 -12.21
N SER A 708 -8.95 -42.82 -11.44
CA SER A 708 -10.26 -42.37 -11.94
C SER A 708 -11.12 -41.81 -10.80
N GLY A 709 -12.04 -40.89 -11.10
CA GLY A 709 -12.83 -40.23 -10.06
C GLY A 709 -11.93 -39.40 -9.14
N ILE A 710 -12.05 -39.58 -7.82
CA ILE A 710 -11.14 -38.97 -6.83
C ILE A 710 -9.78 -39.67 -6.77
N TRP A 711 -9.70 -40.95 -7.16
CA TRP A 711 -8.52 -41.78 -6.91
C TRP A 711 -7.35 -41.30 -7.79
N GLY A 712 -6.33 -40.72 -7.16
CA GLY A 712 -5.20 -40.09 -7.84
C GLY A 712 -5.50 -38.71 -8.48
N ALA A 713 -6.62 -38.05 -8.17
CA ALA A 713 -7.01 -36.81 -8.84
C ALA A 713 -6.13 -35.59 -8.50
N TYR A 714 -5.37 -35.61 -7.40
CA TYR A 714 -4.39 -34.57 -7.09
C TYR A 714 -3.06 -34.76 -7.82
N ILE A 715 -2.77 -35.96 -8.33
CA ILE A 715 -1.46 -36.25 -8.97
C ILE A 715 -1.16 -35.30 -10.14
N PRO A 716 -2.12 -34.98 -11.05
CA PRO A 716 -1.88 -33.98 -12.09
C PRO A 716 -1.53 -32.59 -11.56
N LEU A 717 -2.16 -32.15 -10.45
CA LEU A 717 -1.86 -30.85 -9.82
C LEU A 717 -0.45 -30.85 -9.25
N ILE A 718 -0.09 -31.90 -8.49
CA ILE A 718 1.25 -32.08 -7.92
C ILE A 718 2.31 -32.10 -9.02
N ASN A 719 2.04 -32.74 -10.16
CA ASN A 719 3.00 -32.78 -11.26
C ASN A 719 3.23 -31.39 -11.88
N GLU A 720 2.18 -30.60 -12.06
CA GLU A 720 2.28 -29.25 -12.62
C GLU A 720 2.94 -28.26 -11.65
N LEU A 721 2.72 -28.43 -10.35
CA LEU A 721 3.19 -27.52 -9.30
C LEU A 721 4.44 -28.02 -8.57
N ARG A 722 5.04 -29.13 -9.02
CA ARG A 722 6.15 -29.80 -8.34
C ARG A 722 7.32 -28.89 -7.99
N ASP A 723 7.61 -27.91 -8.84
CA ASP A 723 8.74 -27.00 -8.66
C ASP A 723 8.40 -25.83 -7.70
N THR A 724 7.12 -25.48 -7.58
CA THR A 724 6.60 -24.43 -6.67
C THR A 724 6.22 -24.99 -5.31
N LEU A 725 5.84 -26.27 -5.22
CA LEU A 725 5.32 -26.89 -4.00
C LEU A 725 6.37 -26.92 -2.90
N ASP A 726 6.12 -26.22 -1.80
CA ASP A 726 6.97 -26.24 -0.61
C ASP A 726 6.71 -27.49 0.22
N LEU A 727 5.45 -27.86 0.44
CA LEU A 727 5.10 -28.98 1.30
C LEU A 727 3.80 -29.71 0.91
N LEU A 728 3.88 -31.03 0.82
CA LEU A 728 2.75 -31.94 0.67
C LEU A 728 2.56 -32.74 1.95
N HIS A 729 1.50 -32.44 2.70
CA HIS A 729 1.12 -33.15 3.92
C HIS A 729 -0.21 -33.88 3.71
N VAL A 730 -0.11 -35.05 3.06
CA VAL A 730 -1.27 -35.91 2.83
C VAL A 730 -1.96 -36.27 4.15
N GLN A 731 -3.28 -36.13 4.19
CA GLN A 731 -4.08 -36.51 5.35
C GLN A 731 -4.17 -38.04 5.46
N LEU A 732 -3.60 -38.60 6.52
CA LEU A 732 -3.55 -40.04 6.79
C LEU A 732 -4.65 -40.50 7.77
N TYR A 733 -5.81 -39.86 7.68
CA TYR A 733 -6.95 -40.08 8.57
C TYR A 733 -8.28 -40.04 7.82
N ASN A 734 -9.36 -40.45 8.50
CA ASN A 734 -10.75 -40.54 7.98
C ASN A 734 -10.96 -41.47 6.76
N ASN A 735 -9.93 -42.17 6.28
CA ASN A 735 -9.95 -42.93 5.04
C ASN A 735 -9.49 -44.39 5.19
N GLY A 736 -9.24 -44.81 6.43
CA GLY A 736 -8.83 -46.18 6.75
C GLY A 736 -7.37 -46.46 6.38
N GLY A 737 -7.03 -47.74 6.20
CA GLY A 737 -5.64 -48.15 5.96
C GLY A 737 -5.11 -47.75 4.58
N LEU A 738 -3.80 -47.49 4.48
CA LEU A 738 -3.13 -47.09 3.25
C LEU A 738 -2.72 -48.30 2.40
N ALA A 739 -3.32 -48.45 1.22
CA ALA A 739 -2.83 -49.39 0.22
C ALA A 739 -1.42 -49.01 -0.25
N ASN A 740 -0.50 -49.96 -0.28
CA ASN A 740 0.91 -49.72 -0.56
C ASN A 740 1.55 -50.95 -1.25
N PRO A 741 2.71 -50.81 -1.91
CA PRO A 741 3.37 -51.91 -2.60
C PRO A 741 4.33 -52.72 -1.71
N TYR A 742 4.45 -52.39 -0.42
CA TYR A 742 5.49 -52.92 0.47
C TYR A 742 5.00 -54.07 1.37
N MET A 743 3.68 -54.19 1.54
CA MET A 743 3.04 -55.31 2.23
C MET A 743 1.74 -55.71 1.53
N SER A 744 1.30 -56.95 1.76
CA SER A 744 0.16 -57.53 1.04
C SER A 744 -1.21 -56.99 1.50
N SER A 745 -1.30 -56.42 2.70
CA SER A 745 -2.48 -55.74 3.22
C SER A 745 -2.27 -54.23 3.25
N ALA A 746 -3.35 -53.46 3.37
CA ALA A 746 -3.23 -52.04 3.66
C ALA A 746 -2.45 -51.84 4.98
N ALA A 747 -1.62 -50.80 5.04
CA ALA A 747 -0.95 -50.40 6.27
C ALA A 747 -2.00 -49.83 7.24
N PRO A 748 -2.07 -50.30 8.50
CA PRO A 748 -3.11 -49.87 9.43
C PRO A 748 -3.07 -48.37 9.72
N GLU A 749 -4.24 -47.75 9.83
CA GLU A 749 -4.38 -46.33 10.18
C GLU A 749 -3.69 -46.01 11.52
N GLY A 750 -3.00 -44.86 11.61
CA GLY A 750 -2.27 -44.44 12.82
C GLY A 750 -1.00 -45.27 13.15
N SER A 751 -0.59 -46.20 12.28
CA SER A 751 0.61 -47.03 12.49
C SER A 751 1.88 -46.42 11.90
N VAL A 752 3.04 -46.80 12.46
CA VAL A 752 4.38 -46.50 11.89
C VAL A 752 4.44 -46.91 10.41
N ASN A 753 3.90 -48.09 10.08
CA ASN A 753 3.89 -48.59 8.71
C ASN A 753 3.11 -47.68 7.73
N MET A 754 1.98 -47.08 8.15
CA MET A 754 1.21 -46.19 7.28
C MET A 754 1.97 -44.91 6.99
N MET A 755 2.51 -44.27 8.04
CA MET A 755 3.30 -43.05 7.92
C MET A 755 4.54 -43.27 7.05
N VAL A 756 5.31 -44.32 7.32
CA VAL A 756 6.50 -44.67 6.53
C VAL A 756 6.14 -45.06 5.09
N ALA A 757 5.05 -45.81 4.87
CA ALA A 757 4.61 -46.16 3.51
C ALA A 757 4.20 -44.92 2.71
N SER A 758 3.47 -43.99 3.33
CA SER A 758 3.05 -42.74 2.69
C SER A 758 4.26 -41.95 2.20
N VAL A 759 5.22 -41.69 3.09
CA VAL A 759 6.44 -40.94 2.76
C VAL A 759 7.26 -41.66 1.71
N LYS A 760 7.43 -42.98 1.85
CA LYS A 760 8.18 -43.79 0.89
C LYS A 760 7.58 -43.74 -0.51
N MET A 761 6.25 -43.80 -0.64
CA MET A 761 5.59 -43.68 -1.93
C MET A 761 5.83 -42.31 -2.57
N LEU A 762 5.76 -41.23 -1.79
CA LEU A 762 5.93 -39.87 -2.32
C LEU A 762 7.38 -39.56 -2.70
N VAL A 763 8.35 -39.97 -1.87
CA VAL A 763 9.78 -39.67 -2.07
C VAL A 763 10.45 -40.65 -3.05
N GLU A 764 10.03 -41.91 -3.13
CA GLU A 764 10.62 -42.88 -4.07
C GLU A 764 9.82 -43.04 -5.37
N GLY A 765 8.60 -42.49 -5.40
CA GLY A 765 7.66 -42.71 -6.48
C GLY A 765 6.98 -44.07 -6.42
N PHE A 766 5.87 -44.22 -7.15
CA PHE A 766 5.11 -45.46 -7.22
C PHE A 766 4.36 -45.59 -8.54
N LYS A 767 4.03 -46.84 -8.91
CA LYS A 767 3.29 -47.13 -10.14
C LYS A 767 1.79 -46.88 -9.93
N LEU A 768 1.17 -46.22 -10.90
CA LEU A 768 -0.25 -45.92 -10.93
C LEU A 768 -1.05 -47.04 -11.61
N ALA A 769 -2.35 -47.09 -11.32
CA ALA A 769 -3.25 -48.14 -11.83
C ALA A 769 -3.37 -48.15 -13.37
N ASP A 770 -3.17 -47.00 -14.02
CA ASP A 770 -3.17 -46.86 -15.48
C ASP A 770 -1.86 -47.31 -16.14
N GLY A 771 -0.86 -47.69 -15.34
CA GLY A 771 0.45 -48.13 -15.79
C GLY A 771 1.52 -47.04 -15.84
N SER A 772 1.14 -45.78 -15.64
CA SER A 772 2.07 -44.65 -15.49
C SER A 772 2.72 -44.62 -14.10
N GLN A 773 3.56 -43.63 -13.82
CA GLN A 773 4.37 -43.54 -12.61
C GLN A 773 4.20 -42.18 -11.95
N PHE A 774 3.94 -42.15 -10.64
CA PHE A 774 4.15 -40.96 -9.83
C PHE A 774 5.65 -40.73 -9.64
N LEU A 775 6.13 -39.57 -10.06
CA LEU A 775 7.55 -39.24 -9.96
C LEU A 775 7.94 -38.87 -8.50
N PRO A 776 9.15 -39.24 -8.05
CA PRO A 776 9.71 -38.82 -6.76
C PRO A 776 9.56 -37.32 -6.47
N LEU A 777 9.11 -36.99 -5.27
CA LEU A 777 9.30 -35.66 -4.66
C LEU A 777 10.63 -35.61 -3.90
N ARG A 778 11.14 -34.41 -3.66
CA ARG A 778 12.21 -34.23 -2.68
C ARG A 778 11.69 -34.56 -1.28
N ASP A 779 12.55 -35.02 -0.39
CA ASP A 779 12.14 -35.32 0.99
C ASP A 779 11.69 -34.07 1.75
N ASP A 780 12.27 -32.91 1.45
CA ASP A 780 11.85 -31.61 2.00
C ASP A 780 10.44 -31.17 1.60
N GLN A 781 9.87 -31.73 0.52
CA GLN A 781 8.51 -31.46 0.06
C GLN A 781 7.46 -32.35 0.69
N VAL A 782 7.82 -33.28 1.57
CA VAL A 782 6.88 -34.29 2.09
C VAL A 782 6.78 -34.19 3.60
N ALA A 783 5.54 -34.14 4.10
CA ALA A 783 5.21 -34.22 5.52
C ALA A 783 4.08 -35.23 5.78
N ILE A 784 3.88 -35.59 7.04
CA ILE A 784 2.82 -36.50 7.49
C ILE A 784 1.65 -35.67 8.05
N GLY A 785 0.42 -35.85 7.53
CA GLY A 785 -0.79 -35.22 8.08
C GLY A 785 -1.57 -36.15 9.02
N LEU A 786 -1.79 -35.73 10.27
CA LEU A 786 -2.46 -36.53 11.31
C LEU A 786 -3.46 -35.73 12.15
N PRO A 787 -4.44 -36.38 12.81
CA PRO A 787 -5.26 -35.74 13.83
C PRO A 787 -4.42 -35.45 15.08
N SER A 788 -4.60 -34.27 15.67
CA SER A 788 -3.92 -33.84 16.90
C SER A 788 -4.39 -34.64 18.12
N GLY A 789 -5.66 -35.06 18.13
CA GLY A 789 -6.26 -35.80 19.22
C GLY A 789 -7.48 -36.63 18.84
N PRO A 790 -8.12 -37.27 19.84
CA PRO A 790 -9.26 -38.17 19.63
C PRO A 790 -10.49 -37.52 19.00
N ALA A 791 -10.70 -36.22 19.23
CA ALA A 791 -11.87 -35.50 18.74
C ALA A 791 -11.64 -34.76 17.42
N SER A 792 -10.39 -34.71 16.94
CA SER A 792 -10.01 -33.94 15.75
C SER A 792 -10.39 -34.65 14.44
N ALA A 793 -10.63 -35.97 14.47
CA ALA A 793 -11.02 -36.77 13.32
C ALA A 793 -11.87 -37.98 13.73
N ASN A 794 -12.59 -38.59 12.79
CA ASN A 794 -13.39 -39.80 13.03
C ASN A 794 -12.52 -41.06 13.20
N SER A 795 -11.37 -41.11 12.53
CA SER A 795 -10.39 -42.21 12.63
C SER A 795 -8.98 -41.71 12.33
N GLY A 796 -7.98 -42.58 12.48
CA GLY A 796 -6.59 -42.30 12.09
C GLY A 796 -5.72 -41.56 13.09
N GLN A 797 -6.17 -41.42 14.33
CA GLN A 797 -5.31 -40.98 15.43
C GLN A 797 -4.11 -41.92 15.57
N ALA A 798 -2.91 -41.33 15.72
CA ALA A 798 -1.69 -42.05 15.95
C ALA A 798 -1.22 -41.88 17.40
N PRO A 799 -0.80 -42.94 18.11
CA PRO A 799 -0.08 -42.79 19.36
C PRO A 799 1.18 -41.94 19.17
N THR A 800 1.48 -41.03 20.10
CA THR A 800 2.66 -40.15 20.05
C THR A 800 3.96 -40.92 19.76
N GLN A 801 4.14 -42.08 20.40
CA GLN A 801 5.33 -42.90 20.17
C GLN A 801 5.41 -43.42 18.73
N ASN A 802 4.29 -43.76 18.08
CA ASN A 802 4.31 -44.20 16.69
C ASN A 802 4.74 -43.06 15.76
N ILE A 803 4.37 -41.82 16.05
CA ILE A 803 4.78 -40.65 15.26
C ILE A 803 6.29 -40.45 15.39
N ILE A 804 6.81 -40.51 16.63
CA ILE A 804 8.25 -40.40 16.91
C ILE A 804 9.03 -41.52 16.21
N ASP A 805 8.57 -42.76 16.32
CA ASP A 805 9.18 -43.94 15.68
C ASP A 805 9.15 -43.83 14.16
N ALA A 806 8.07 -43.29 13.57
CA ALA A 806 7.99 -43.04 12.14
C ALA A 806 9.01 -41.98 11.70
N LEU A 807 9.15 -40.87 12.44
CA LEU A 807 10.14 -39.83 12.16
C LEU A 807 11.57 -40.37 12.22
N ASP A 808 11.89 -41.17 13.25
CA ASP A 808 13.19 -41.83 13.36
C ASP A 808 13.42 -42.87 12.25
N CYS A 809 12.38 -43.57 11.82
CA CYS A 809 12.47 -44.52 10.71
C CYS A 809 12.76 -43.81 9.38
N ILE A 810 12.07 -42.71 9.12
CA ILE A 810 12.21 -41.93 7.89
C ILE A 810 13.60 -41.27 7.81
N THR A 811 14.02 -40.61 8.88
CA THR A 811 15.23 -39.77 8.87
C THR A 811 16.51 -40.52 9.22
N LYS A 812 16.42 -41.62 9.98
CA LYS A 812 17.58 -42.37 10.50
C LYS A 812 17.55 -43.87 10.20
N GLY A 813 16.45 -44.41 9.69
CA GLY A 813 16.29 -45.85 9.44
C GLY A 813 16.19 -46.71 10.70
N ILE A 814 15.84 -46.11 11.85
CA ILE A 814 15.71 -46.81 13.14
C ILE A 814 14.25 -46.80 13.62
N ALA A 815 13.89 -47.67 14.57
CA ALA A 815 12.50 -47.77 15.09
C ALA A 815 11.42 -48.04 14.03
N CYS A 816 11.80 -48.55 12.85
CA CYS A 816 10.87 -48.91 11.79
C CYS A 816 9.95 -50.07 12.16
N GLY A 817 8.75 -50.06 11.55
CA GLY A 817 7.88 -51.22 11.50
C GLY A 817 8.37 -52.27 10.49
N SER A 818 7.44 -52.96 9.84
CA SER A 818 7.77 -53.90 8.77
C SER A 818 8.11 -53.22 7.44
N ILE A 819 7.72 -51.96 7.28
CA ILE A 819 8.06 -51.13 6.11
C ILE A 819 9.25 -50.25 6.49
N VAL A 820 10.30 -50.31 5.68
CA VAL A 820 11.55 -49.55 5.87
C VAL A 820 11.82 -48.74 4.58
N PRO A 821 12.19 -47.45 4.67
CA PRO A 821 12.67 -46.66 3.54
C PRO A 821 13.83 -47.34 2.80
N SER A 822 13.98 -47.11 1.49
CA SER A 822 15.14 -47.64 0.75
C SER A 822 16.45 -46.93 1.11
N GLN A 823 16.34 -45.69 1.57
CA GLN A 823 17.41 -44.84 2.08
C GLN A 823 16.85 -43.91 3.15
N HIS A 824 17.72 -43.23 3.89
CA HIS A 824 17.30 -42.24 4.89
C HIS A 824 16.97 -40.91 4.20
N PHE A 825 15.99 -40.20 4.75
CA PHE A 825 15.49 -38.93 4.23
C PHE A 825 15.74 -37.80 5.26
N PRO A 826 16.97 -37.31 5.39
CA PRO A 826 17.35 -36.39 6.48
C PRO A 826 16.74 -34.99 6.34
N ASN A 827 16.22 -34.61 5.17
CA ASN A 827 15.57 -33.31 5.00
C ASN A 827 14.04 -33.41 5.04
N PHE A 828 13.48 -34.53 5.51
CA PHE A 828 12.05 -34.78 5.55
C PHE A 828 11.26 -33.60 6.14
N GLY A 829 10.24 -33.11 5.43
CA GLY A 829 9.59 -31.83 5.70
C GLY A 829 8.88 -31.71 7.07
N GLY A 830 8.39 -32.81 7.66
CA GLY A 830 7.91 -32.81 9.05
C GLY A 830 6.49 -33.37 9.27
N VAL A 831 5.73 -32.77 10.19
CA VAL A 831 4.42 -33.28 10.62
C VAL A 831 3.39 -32.16 10.65
N MET A 832 2.30 -32.36 9.90
CA MET A 832 1.10 -31.53 9.92
C MET A 832 0.05 -32.13 10.85
N THR A 833 -0.74 -31.26 11.48
CA THR A 833 -1.93 -31.70 12.18
C THR A 833 -3.17 -30.84 12.01
N TRP A 834 -4.31 -31.52 11.96
CA TRP A 834 -5.61 -30.96 12.31
C TRP A 834 -5.88 -31.18 13.81
N SER A 835 -5.82 -30.17 14.67
CA SER A 835 -5.52 -28.77 14.43
C SER A 835 -4.88 -28.13 15.68
N ILE A 836 -4.36 -26.92 15.57
CA ILE A 836 -3.79 -26.15 16.68
C ILE A 836 -4.81 -25.95 17.81
N ASN A 837 -6.06 -25.64 17.47
CA ASN A 837 -7.11 -25.41 18.45
C ASN A 837 -7.48 -26.70 19.19
N TRP A 838 -7.56 -27.84 18.49
CA TRP A 838 -7.78 -29.14 19.12
C TRP A 838 -6.61 -29.56 20.02
N ASP A 839 -5.37 -29.31 19.58
CA ASP A 839 -4.19 -29.55 20.40
C ASP A 839 -4.21 -28.71 21.68
N LYS A 840 -4.56 -27.42 21.60
CA LYS A 840 -4.77 -26.56 22.79
C LYS A 840 -5.83 -27.15 23.71
N TYR A 841 -6.99 -27.53 23.13
CA TYR A 841 -8.12 -28.08 23.87
C TYR A 841 -7.74 -29.35 24.66
N ASP A 842 -6.94 -30.21 24.05
CA ASP A 842 -6.45 -31.45 24.66
C ASP A 842 -5.25 -31.24 25.61
N GLY A 843 -4.75 -30.01 25.76
CA GLY A 843 -3.64 -29.68 26.66
C GLY A 843 -2.25 -29.87 26.05
N TYR A 844 -2.11 -29.62 24.75
CA TYR A 844 -0.86 -29.68 23.97
C TYR A 844 -0.25 -31.08 23.87
N ASN A 845 -1.09 -32.11 23.82
CA ASN A 845 -0.67 -33.51 23.77
C ASN A 845 0.01 -33.90 22.44
N PHE A 846 -0.17 -33.10 21.39
CA PHE A 846 0.50 -33.29 20.10
C PHE A 846 1.71 -32.37 19.98
N SER A 847 1.50 -31.05 20.05
CA SER A 847 2.57 -30.07 19.80
C SER A 847 3.69 -30.09 20.84
N GLY A 848 3.40 -30.47 22.08
CA GLY A 848 4.42 -30.66 23.11
C GLY A 848 5.44 -31.73 22.71
N PRO A 849 5.06 -33.02 22.71
CA PRO A 849 6.01 -34.10 22.45
C PRO A 849 6.48 -34.17 20.99
N ILE A 850 5.63 -33.87 20.01
CA ILE A 850 6.04 -33.90 18.59
C ILE A 850 6.88 -32.67 18.25
N GLY A 851 6.55 -31.48 18.78
CA GLY A 851 7.37 -30.29 18.63
C GLY A 851 8.75 -30.46 19.28
N ASP A 852 8.84 -31.04 20.48
CA ASP A 852 10.13 -31.39 21.10
C ASP A 852 10.96 -32.36 20.22
N LYS A 853 10.29 -33.31 19.56
CA LYS A 853 10.95 -34.23 18.62
C LYS A 853 11.46 -33.49 17.38
N ILE A 854 10.67 -32.59 16.81
CA ILE A 854 11.05 -31.77 15.64
C ILE A 854 12.25 -30.86 15.99
N ASP A 855 12.21 -30.18 17.14
CA ASP A 855 13.33 -29.37 17.64
C ASP A 855 14.61 -30.20 17.77
N ALA A 856 14.50 -31.40 18.34
CA ALA A 856 15.65 -32.31 18.46
C ALA A 856 16.21 -32.73 17.10
N MET A 857 15.35 -32.97 16.11
CA MET A 857 15.79 -33.30 14.74
C MET A 857 16.50 -32.11 14.07
N ASN A 858 15.99 -30.89 14.25
CA ASN A 858 16.63 -29.69 13.69
C ASN A 858 17.97 -29.36 14.38
N ALA A 859 18.14 -29.70 15.66
CA ALA A 859 19.40 -29.50 16.38
C ALA A 859 20.52 -30.50 15.99
N GLU A 860 20.17 -31.60 15.31
CA GLU A 860 21.12 -32.61 14.84
C GLU A 860 21.65 -32.35 13.42
N ASN A 861 20.97 -31.49 12.66
CA ASN A 861 21.34 -31.04 11.31
C ASN A 861 22.19 -29.76 11.36
#